data_AF-A0AAE1MZK0-F1
#
_entry.id   AF-A0AAE1MZK0-F1
#
_cell.length_a   1.000
_cell.length_b   1.000
_cell.length_c   1.000
_cell.angle_alpha   90.00
_cell.angle_beta   90.00
_cell.angle_gamma   90.00
#
_symmetry.space_group_name_H-M   'P 1'
#
loop_
_entity.id
_entity.type
_entity.pdbx_description
1 polymer ?
#
loop_
_entity_poly.entity_id
_entity_poly.type
_entity_poly.pdbx_seq_one_letter_code
_entity_poly.pdbx_strand_id
1 'polypeptide(L)'
;MSSWLKSVVSYADNVVQHAGQAVAEGAKILEDHIAGQNFKSVKKTVERLEEAAVYYRGPERLQLLKKWLVLLKEIEEMSATLAEDKEKTSEQAFAVDKAKENLRKPSMVLYYDVDVGGEPLNFHDVFVQSQALEGITLSMILEVPDEEEVSVLLEIFRLCLAGGKDAHSAIVRSIQNLATTFLNYQDEVLMKREELLQFAQDAITGLKINSDIARIDVESSNLRRKLIQMETSQLYSNEGHKEAEETIKALKVALSQIRICSRLEELLLKKKVINIGKSPEIHAQKVDKLKVLLESLASSAAKAEKRISDSRLQKEEALKVREAKAIGANGKEKEIVAEILELQRKKDDLEAELNKVNTSLAAAQARLSDAREEKEQFEEVNNQIIEHLKTKEDELSKSITSCKVEADVLNIWIRFLEDTWDLQRSNAEIHEKQVNYELEKHKDYFVNLAIQLLTAYKKELEPWVTRIESFVENLKNLSHGSEMPSHADIEDSYLLSPRKSLEEEYLAYETKIITTFSVVDSMKRYFVAQQGKSSRNDEHVSELFDAIEKLRTQFDSIERPYLEIESPGGKAEVPISQRKQQGSTLPAAQVTEEEPKSAAATRADQLPPNHEAESIELESESGKLDQDLSTEEVGGWDFDDLEKELLDADSAAKS
;
A
#
# COMPACT_ATOMS: atom_id res chain seq x y z
N MET A 1 -14.04 2.14 1.71
CA MET A 1 -14.82 0.93 1.40
C MET A 1 -14.94 0.84 -0.11
N SER A 2 -14.36 -0.18 -0.74
CA SER A 2 -14.44 -0.37 -2.19
C SER A 2 -15.79 -0.99 -2.58
N SER A 3 -16.22 -0.80 -3.83
CA SER A 3 -17.38 -1.55 -4.36
C SER A 3 -17.05 -3.04 -4.54
N TRP A 4 -15.76 -3.37 -4.61
CA TRP A 4 -15.25 -4.73 -4.77
C TRP A 4 -15.44 -5.57 -3.51
N LEU A 5 -15.09 -5.08 -2.31
CA LEU A 5 -15.20 -5.88 -1.08
C LEU A 5 -16.64 -6.31 -0.80
N LYS A 6 -17.58 -5.36 -0.94
CA LYS A 6 -19.03 -5.64 -0.89
C LYS A 6 -19.47 -6.73 -1.85
N SER A 7 -18.85 -6.84 -3.03
CA SER A 7 -19.16 -7.94 -3.96
C SER A 7 -18.67 -9.29 -3.43
N VAL A 8 -17.50 -9.34 -2.77
CA VAL A 8 -16.95 -10.58 -2.19
C VAL A 8 -17.90 -11.16 -1.13
N VAL A 9 -18.44 -10.32 -0.24
CA VAL A 9 -19.44 -10.75 0.76
C VAL A 9 -20.82 -10.97 0.14
N SER A 10 -21.29 -10.10 -0.77
CA SER A 10 -22.58 -10.27 -1.46
C SER A 10 -22.67 -11.53 -2.33
N TYR A 11 -21.53 -12.06 -2.82
CA TYR A 11 -21.45 -13.36 -3.52
C TYR A 11 -21.26 -14.55 -2.56
N ALA A 12 -20.93 -14.33 -1.29
CA ALA A 12 -20.93 -15.36 -0.27
C ALA A 12 -22.33 -15.58 0.33
N ASP A 13 -23.07 -14.50 0.60
CA ASP A 13 -24.40 -14.57 1.21
C ASP A 13 -25.48 -15.07 0.24
N ASN A 14 -25.33 -14.82 -1.07
CA ASN A 14 -26.30 -15.25 -2.10
C ASN A 14 -25.94 -16.59 -2.74
N VAL A 15 -26.26 -17.68 -2.04
CA VAL A 15 -26.33 -19.01 -2.67
C VAL A 15 -27.65 -19.13 -3.45
N VAL A 16 -27.55 -19.60 -4.70
CA VAL A 16 -28.64 -19.75 -5.71
C VAL A 16 -29.06 -18.43 -6.43
N GLN A 17 -29.27 -18.55 -7.74
CA GLN A 17 -29.77 -17.52 -8.69
C GLN A 17 -28.82 -16.36 -9.08
N HIS A 18 -27.76 -16.68 -9.84
CA HIS A 18 -27.45 -15.92 -11.07
C HIS A 18 -26.71 -16.77 -12.12
N ALA A 19 -27.38 -17.82 -12.61
CA ALA A 19 -26.93 -18.54 -13.81
C ALA A 19 -27.29 -17.73 -15.07
N GLY A 20 -26.39 -17.72 -16.08
CA GLY A 20 -26.80 -17.38 -17.45
C GLY A 20 -25.76 -16.74 -18.36
N GLN A 21 -25.06 -15.69 -17.93
CA GLN A 21 -24.56 -14.69 -18.90
C GLN A 21 -23.06 -14.35 -18.90
N ALA A 22 -22.30 -14.62 -17.83
CA ALA A 22 -20.84 -14.42 -17.83
C ALA A 22 -20.04 -15.64 -18.37
N VAL A 23 -20.63 -16.83 -18.27
CA VAL A 23 -19.96 -18.12 -18.51
C VAL A 23 -19.48 -18.31 -19.95
N ALA A 24 -20.05 -17.60 -20.93
CA ALA A 24 -19.67 -17.68 -22.33
C ALA A 24 -18.39 -16.90 -22.70
N GLU A 25 -17.96 -15.93 -21.89
CA GLU A 25 -16.80 -15.08 -22.23
C GLU A 25 -15.51 -15.47 -21.50
N GLY A 26 -15.61 -16.10 -20.32
CA GLY A 26 -14.45 -16.66 -19.62
C GLY A 26 -13.67 -17.71 -20.44
N ALA A 27 -14.35 -18.37 -21.39
CA ALA A 27 -13.74 -19.31 -22.33
C ALA A 27 -12.84 -18.65 -23.39
N LYS A 28 -13.00 -17.35 -23.70
CA LYS A 28 -12.33 -16.69 -24.83
C LYS A 28 -10.91 -16.17 -24.55
N ILE A 29 -10.41 -16.28 -23.32
CA ILE A 29 -9.12 -15.70 -22.92
C ILE A 29 -7.91 -16.26 -23.72
N LEU A 30 -8.08 -17.40 -24.41
CA LEU A 30 -7.03 -18.19 -25.05
C LEU A 30 -7.11 -18.35 -26.59
N GLU A 31 -8.15 -17.89 -27.31
CA GLU A 31 -8.31 -18.20 -28.75
C GLU A 31 -8.43 -17.00 -29.73
N ASP A 32 -8.42 -15.74 -29.27
CA ASP A 32 -8.45 -14.56 -30.17
C ASP A 32 -7.09 -14.32 -30.88
N HIS A 33 -6.72 -15.25 -31.77
CA HIS A 33 -5.48 -15.27 -32.53
C HIS A 33 -5.55 -14.43 -33.83
N ILE A 34 -6.15 -13.22 -33.78
CA ILE A 34 -6.38 -12.37 -34.95
C ILE A 34 -5.60 -11.05 -34.88
N ALA A 35 -4.70 -10.90 -35.86
CA ALA A 35 -3.81 -9.79 -36.19
C ALA A 35 -4.13 -8.37 -35.66
N GLY A 36 -3.11 -7.70 -35.13
CA GLY A 36 -3.12 -6.26 -34.90
C GLY A 36 -1.93 -5.77 -34.07
N GLN A 37 -2.06 -5.85 -32.75
CA GLN A 37 -1.08 -5.39 -31.75
C GLN A 37 -1.03 -6.39 -30.59
N ASN A 38 0.17 -6.77 -30.13
CA ASN A 38 0.37 -7.81 -29.11
C ASN A 38 0.18 -7.31 -27.65
N PHE A 39 -0.59 -6.23 -27.46
CA PHE A 39 -0.80 -5.60 -26.17
C PHE A 39 -2.24 -5.78 -25.69
N LYS A 40 -2.43 -6.37 -24.51
CA LYS A 40 -3.72 -6.36 -23.80
C LYS A 40 -3.77 -5.15 -22.86
N SER A 41 -4.96 -4.60 -22.62
CA SER A 41 -5.15 -3.55 -21.60
C SER A 41 -4.78 -4.08 -20.21
N VAL A 42 -4.02 -3.29 -19.44
CA VAL A 42 -3.68 -3.62 -18.04
C VAL A 42 -4.95 -3.58 -17.21
N LYS A 43 -5.70 -2.48 -17.26
CA LYS A 43 -6.93 -2.27 -16.51
C LYS A 43 -7.96 -3.38 -16.74
N LYS A 44 -8.27 -3.71 -18.00
CA LYS A 44 -9.22 -4.80 -18.34
C LYS A 44 -8.70 -6.21 -18.02
N THR A 45 -7.45 -6.35 -17.61
CA THR A 45 -6.89 -7.61 -17.11
C THR A 45 -6.95 -7.66 -15.60
N VAL A 46 -6.59 -6.57 -14.91
CA VAL A 46 -6.78 -6.38 -13.46
C VAL A 46 -8.24 -6.65 -13.07
N GLU A 47 -9.21 -5.96 -13.71
CA GLU A 47 -10.65 -6.11 -13.45
C GLU A 47 -11.09 -7.59 -13.51
N ARG A 48 -10.65 -8.33 -14.54
CA ARG A 48 -11.01 -9.75 -14.70
C ARG A 48 -10.30 -10.70 -13.74
N LEU A 49 -9.07 -10.38 -13.33
CA LEU A 49 -8.35 -11.16 -12.31
C LEU A 49 -9.02 -11.00 -10.94
N GLU A 50 -9.45 -9.78 -10.63
CA GLU A 50 -10.19 -9.42 -9.42
C GLU A 50 -11.59 -10.03 -9.38
N GLU A 51 -12.32 -10.04 -10.51
CA GLU A 51 -13.58 -10.77 -10.64
C GLU A 51 -13.40 -12.29 -10.48
N ALA A 52 -12.43 -12.88 -11.18
CA ALA A 52 -12.22 -14.34 -11.17
C ALA A 52 -11.78 -14.86 -9.78
N ALA A 53 -10.92 -14.11 -9.08
CA ALA A 53 -10.51 -14.43 -7.70
C ALA A 53 -11.70 -14.45 -6.72
N VAL A 54 -12.74 -13.63 -6.99
CA VAL A 54 -13.93 -13.52 -6.17
C VAL A 54 -15.03 -14.50 -6.58
N TYR A 55 -15.12 -14.87 -7.86
CA TYR A 55 -16.18 -15.72 -8.42
C TYR A 55 -15.96 -17.23 -8.15
N TYR A 56 -14.79 -17.77 -8.46
CA TYR A 56 -14.58 -19.23 -8.46
C TYR A 56 -14.37 -19.81 -7.05
N ARG A 57 -14.88 -21.03 -6.81
CA ARG A 57 -14.84 -21.75 -5.52
C ARG A 57 -14.39 -23.20 -5.68
N GLY A 58 -13.95 -23.81 -4.59
CA GLY A 58 -13.42 -25.18 -4.48
C GLY A 58 -12.69 -25.69 -5.73
N PRO A 59 -13.17 -26.74 -6.43
CA PRO A 59 -12.47 -27.36 -7.55
C PRO A 59 -12.28 -26.43 -8.76
N GLU A 60 -13.10 -25.40 -8.92
CA GLU A 60 -12.97 -24.40 -9.99
C GLU A 60 -11.88 -23.37 -9.64
N ARG A 61 -11.83 -22.95 -8.37
CA ARG A 61 -10.76 -22.12 -7.80
C ARG A 61 -9.41 -22.84 -7.91
N LEU A 62 -9.34 -24.13 -7.56
CA LEU A 62 -8.15 -24.97 -7.76
C LEU A 62 -7.66 -24.99 -9.23
N GLN A 63 -8.58 -25.05 -10.21
CA GLN A 63 -8.21 -24.96 -11.63
C GLN A 63 -7.73 -23.56 -12.04
N LEU A 64 -8.33 -22.50 -11.50
CA LEU A 64 -7.90 -21.11 -11.72
C LEU A 64 -6.47 -20.89 -11.20
N LEU A 65 -6.22 -21.30 -9.95
CA LEU A 65 -4.91 -21.23 -9.29
C LEU A 65 -3.85 -22.00 -10.09
N LYS A 66 -4.15 -23.22 -10.54
CA LYS A 66 -3.23 -24.01 -11.39
C LYS A 66 -2.91 -23.31 -12.72
N LYS A 67 -3.88 -22.64 -13.37
CA LYS A 67 -3.65 -21.85 -14.59
C LYS A 67 -2.77 -20.61 -14.32
N TRP A 68 -3.04 -19.88 -13.24
CA TRP A 68 -2.24 -18.71 -12.87
C TRP A 68 -0.81 -19.09 -12.48
N LEU A 69 -0.61 -20.18 -11.73
CA LEU A 69 0.72 -20.65 -11.35
C LEU A 69 1.59 -21.03 -12.57
N VAL A 70 1.00 -21.60 -13.62
CA VAL A 70 1.75 -21.87 -14.87
C VAL A 70 2.25 -20.56 -15.50
N LEU A 71 1.38 -19.56 -15.68
CA LEU A 71 1.76 -18.27 -16.27
C LEU A 71 2.81 -17.51 -15.43
N LEU A 72 2.75 -17.61 -14.10
CA LEU A 72 3.75 -17.01 -13.21
C LEU A 72 5.10 -17.74 -13.31
N LYS A 73 5.11 -19.06 -13.45
CA LYS A 73 6.33 -19.87 -13.62
C LYS A 73 6.98 -19.71 -14.99
N GLU A 74 6.19 -19.61 -16.07
CA GLU A 74 6.72 -19.29 -17.40
C GLU A 74 7.50 -17.96 -17.41
N ILE A 75 7.09 -16.99 -16.58
CA ILE A 75 7.78 -15.70 -16.42
C ILE A 75 9.01 -15.83 -15.49
N GLU A 76 8.93 -16.59 -14.39
CA GLU A 76 10.08 -16.94 -13.54
C GLU A 76 11.19 -17.60 -14.37
N GLU A 77 10.87 -18.64 -15.14
CA GLU A 77 11.81 -19.38 -16.01
C GLU A 77 12.36 -18.51 -17.16
N MET A 78 11.55 -17.64 -17.76
CA MET A 78 12.05 -16.67 -18.75
C MET A 78 12.99 -15.63 -18.13
N SER A 79 12.75 -15.19 -16.90
CA SER A 79 13.65 -14.27 -16.19
C SER A 79 14.99 -14.93 -15.83
N ALA A 80 14.94 -16.21 -15.42
CA ALA A 80 16.11 -17.01 -15.07
C ALA A 80 16.96 -17.36 -16.32
N THR A 81 16.33 -17.78 -17.42
CA THR A 81 17.05 -18.03 -18.69
C THR A 81 17.64 -16.74 -19.27
N LEU A 82 16.97 -15.59 -19.12
CA LEU A 82 17.55 -14.28 -19.43
C LEU A 82 18.70 -13.88 -18.49
N ALA A 83 18.94 -14.56 -17.37
CA ALA A 83 20.15 -14.42 -16.57
C ALA A 83 21.24 -15.40 -17.02
N GLU A 84 20.92 -16.69 -17.18
CA GLU A 84 21.88 -17.74 -17.56
C GLU A 84 22.48 -17.56 -18.96
N ASP A 85 21.70 -17.16 -19.97
CA ASP A 85 22.21 -16.88 -21.32
C ASP A 85 23.24 -15.73 -21.33
N LYS A 86 23.25 -14.88 -20.29
CA LYS A 86 24.23 -13.80 -20.12
C LYS A 86 25.49 -14.22 -19.35
N GLU A 87 25.49 -15.42 -18.75
CA GLU A 87 26.64 -15.98 -18.02
C GLU A 87 27.45 -16.97 -18.89
N LYS A 88 26.82 -17.57 -19.92
CA LYS A 88 27.43 -18.57 -20.80
C LYS A 88 27.94 -18.05 -22.15
N THR A 89 27.74 -16.77 -22.51
CA THR A 89 28.31 -16.18 -23.73
C THR A 89 29.81 -15.85 -23.60
N SER A 90 30.63 -16.88 -23.34
CA SER A 90 32.08 -16.82 -23.47
C SER A 90 32.69 -18.18 -23.84
N GLU A 91 32.11 -18.89 -24.83
CA GLU A 91 32.89 -19.65 -25.83
C GLU A 91 32.01 -20.21 -26.98
N GLN A 92 32.64 -20.49 -28.13
CA GLN A 92 32.13 -21.26 -29.29
C GLN A 92 30.82 -20.80 -29.97
N ALA A 93 30.91 -19.70 -30.71
CA ALA A 93 29.93 -19.34 -31.75
C ALA A 93 30.05 -20.22 -33.03
N PHE A 94 29.72 -21.52 -32.97
CA PHE A 94 29.70 -22.42 -34.16
C PHE A 94 28.65 -23.56 -34.09
N ALA A 95 27.36 -23.23 -34.19
CA ALA A 95 26.28 -24.25 -34.39
C ALA A 95 25.00 -23.73 -35.07
N VAL A 96 25.06 -22.62 -35.82
CA VAL A 96 23.87 -21.96 -36.39
C VAL A 96 23.32 -22.71 -37.61
N ASP A 97 22.49 -23.75 -37.39
CA ASP A 97 21.27 -23.93 -38.20
C ASP A 97 20.22 -24.94 -37.69
N LYS A 98 20.53 -25.87 -36.76
CA LYS A 98 19.59 -26.92 -36.32
C LYS A 98 18.73 -26.63 -35.08
N ALA A 99 18.72 -25.39 -34.58
CA ALA A 99 17.91 -24.98 -33.43
C ALA A 99 16.59 -24.25 -33.81
N LYS A 100 16.30 -24.04 -35.10
CA LYS A 100 15.20 -23.16 -35.55
C LYS A 100 13.80 -23.78 -35.48
N GLU A 101 13.65 -25.10 -35.42
CA GLU A 101 12.32 -25.76 -35.48
C GLU A 101 11.65 -25.96 -34.11
N ASN A 102 12.40 -25.91 -33.00
CA ASN A 102 11.85 -26.12 -31.65
C ASN A 102 11.48 -24.84 -30.90
N LEU A 103 11.69 -23.64 -31.48
CA LEU A 103 11.25 -22.37 -30.88
C LEU A 103 9.78 -22.02 -31.22
N ARG A 104 8.85 -22.95 -30.94
CA ARG A 104 7.45 -22.57 -30.65
C ARG A 104 7.32 -22.12 -29.19
N LYS A 105 8.02 -21.03 -28.83
CA LYS A 105 7.73 -20.32 -27.58
C LYS A 105 6.31 -19.73 -27.68
N PRO A 106 5.46 -19.83 -26.65
CA PRO A 106 4.21 -19.08 -26.60
C PRO A 106 4.46 -17.58 -26.77
N SER A 107 3.51 -16.87 -27.38
CA SER A 107 3.63 -15.42 -27.56
C SER A 107 3.62 -14.71 -26.21
N MET A 108 4.67 -13.96 -25.90
CA MET A 108 4.70 -13.07 -24.74
C MET A 108 3.60 -12.02 -24.89
N VAL A 109 2.47 -12.24 -24.19
CA VAL A 109 1.39 -11.26 -24.10
C VAL A 109 1.85 -10.17 -23.15
N LEU A 110 2.14 -9.00 -23.71
CA LEU A 110 2.47 -7.81 -22.95
C LEU A 110 1.19 -7.03 -22.64
N TYR A 111 1.22 -6.27 -21.56
CA TYR A 111 0.09 -5.49 -21.08
C TYR A 111 0.45 -4.00 -21.08
N TYR A 112 -0.38 -3.18 -21.71
CA TYR A 112 -0.12 -1.76 -21.89
C TYR A 112 -1.43 -0.98 -22.09
N ASP A 113 -1.60 0.10 -21.35
CA ASP A 113 -2.66 1.09 -21.55
C ASP A 113 -2.02 2.44 -21.93
N VAL A 114 -2.43 3.00 -23.07
CA VAL A 114 -1.83 4.22 -23.67
C VAL A 114 -1.93 5.42 -22.71
N ASP A 115 -3.04 5.51 -21.96
CA ASP A 115 -3.35 6.63 -21.06
C ASP A 115 -2.51 6.64 -19.77
N VAL A 116 -1.84 5.52 -19.44
CA VAL A 116 -1.11 5.34 -18.17
C VAL A 116 0.37 5.75 -18.29
N GLY A 117 0.99 5.53 -19.45
CA GLY A 117 2.38 5.90 -19.73
C GLY A 117 3.43 5.07 -18.98
N GLY A 118 4.07 4.13 -19.67
CA GLY A 118 5.13 3.29 -19.08
C GLY A 118 5.77 2.32 -20.08
N GLU A 119 6.59 1.42 -19.57
CA GLU A 119 7.03 0.24 -20.32
C GLU A 119 5.93 -0.83 -20.30
N PRO A 120 5.81 -1.70 -21.33
CA PRO A 120 4.81 -2.77 -21.33
C PRO A 120 5.07 -3.79 -20.22
N LEU A 121 4.03 -4.08 -19.44
CA LEU A 121 4.06 -4.99 -18.31
C LEU A 121 3.94 -6.45 -18.75
N ASN A 122 4.45 -7.37 -17.94
CA ASN A 122 4.23 -8.82 -18.09
C ASN A 122 3.04 -9.29 -17.21
N PHE A 123 2.62 -10.56 -17.32
CA PHE A 123 1.47 -11.07 -16.54
C PHE A 123 1.71 -11.05 -15.03
N HIS A 124 2.93 -11.33 -14.55
CA HIS A 124 3.28 -11.28 -13.13
C HIS A 124 3.18 -9.85 -12.57
N ASP A 125 3.66 -8.84 -13.30
CA ASP A 125 3.49 -7.42 -12.93
C ASP A 125 2.00 -7.07 -12.71
N VAL A 126 1.16 -7.41 -13.69
CA VAL A 126 -0.30 -7.11 -13.67
C VAL A 126 -1.02 -7.90 -12.59
N PHE A 127 -0.63 -9.16 -12.39
CA PHE A 127 -1.19 -10.03 -11.35
C PHE A 127 -0.89 -9.50 -9.95
N VAL A 128 0.36 -9.08 -9.70
CA VAL A 128 0.80 -8.48 -8.43
C VAL A 128 0.18 -7.10 -8.20
N GLN A 129 -0.07 -6.31 -9.26
CA GLN A 129 -0.78 -5.02 -9.16
C GLN A 129 -2.28 -5.18 -8.86
N SER A 130 -2.92 -6.25 -9.33
CA SER A 130 -4.34 -6.55 -9.07
C SER A 130 -4.62 -7.02 -7.63
N GLN A 131 -5.86 -6.90 -7.16
CA GLN A 131 -6.34 -7.48 -5.89
C GLN A 131 -6.63 -9.00 -5.96
N ALA A 132 -6.08 -9.73 -6.94
CA ALA A 132 -6.38 -11.16 -7.12
C ALA A 132 -5.87 -12.06 -5.97
N LEU A 133 -4.70 -11.76 -5.41
CA LEU A 133 -4.13 -12.51 -4.27
C LEU A 133 -4.96 -12.31 -3.00
N GLU A 134 -5.40 -11.08 -2.79
CA GLU A 134 -6.36 -10.70 -1.75
C GLU A 134 -7.69 -11.43 -1.97
N GLY A 135 -8.25 -11.40 -3.18
CA GLY A 135 -9.51 -12.07 -3.54
C GLY A 135 -9.48 -13.57 -3.31
N ILE A 136 -8.41 -14.25 -3.73
CA ILE A 136 -8.18 -15.67 -3.41
C ILE A 136 -8.20 -15.87 -1.89
N THR A 137 -7.46 -15.05 -1.15
CA THR A 137 -7.34 -15.21 0.31
C THR A 137 -8.70 -15.02 1.00
N LEU A 138 -9.48 -14.01 0.61
CA LEU A 138 -10.84 -13.82 1.13
C LEU A 138 -11.75 -15.00 0.76
N SER A 139 -11.66 -15.51 -0.47
CA SER A 139 -12.42 -16.70 -0.87
C SER A 139 -12.08 -17.92 -0.01
N MET A 140 -10.83 -18.05 0.44
CA MET A 140 -10.35 -19.16 1.27
C MET A 140 -10.69 -19.01 2.75
N ILE A 141 -10.87 -17.78 3.23
CA ILE A 141 -11.44 -17.50 4.55
C ILE A 141 -12.96 -17.76 4.55
N LEU A 142 -13.64 -17.53 3.42
CA LEU A 142 -15.07 -17.83 3.22
C LEU A 142 -15.36 -19.33 3.00
N GLU A 143 -14.49 -20.03 2.27
CA GLU A 143 -14.57 -21.46 1.98
C GLU A 143 -13.19 -22.11 2.18
N VAL A 144 -13.05 -22.86 3.28
CA VAL A 144 -11.79 -23.48 3.73
C VAL A 144 -11.10 -24.24 2.57
N PRO A 145 -9.82 -23.94 2.25
CA PRO A 145 -9.13 -24.54 1.12
C PRO A 145 -8.72 -25.99 1.38
N ASP A 146 -8.71 -26.82 0.33
CA ASP A 146 -8.19 -28.18 0.38
C ASP A 146 -6.65 -28.26 0.30
N GLU A 147 -6.08 -29.45 0.51
CA GLU A 147 -4.62 -29.67 0.52
C GLU A 147 -3.96 -29.43 -0.87
N GLU A 148 -4.67 -29.61 -1.98
CA GLU A 148 -4.15 -29.24 -3.31
C GLU A 148 -4.19 -27.71 -3.50
N GLU A 149 -5.26 -27.05 -3.06
CA GLU A 149 -5.37 -25.59 -3.09
C GLU A 149 -4.29 -24.93 -2.23
N VAL A 150 -4.06 -25.43 -1.01
CA VAL A 150 -2.96 -25.02 -0.12
C VAL A 150 -1.60 -25.21 -0.81
N SER A 151 -1.38 -26.37 -1.45
CA SER A 151 -0.12 -26.67 -2.15
C SER A 151 0.14 -25.73 -3.32
N VAL A 152 -0.89 -25.37 -4.10
CA VAL A 152 -0.77 -24.44 -5.23
C VAL A 152 -0.65 -23.00 -4.74
N LEU A 153 -1.37 -22.61 -3.68
CA LEU A 153 -1.30 -21.29 -3.06
C LEU A 153 0.09 -20.99 -2.51
N LEU A 154 0.74 -21.95 -1.84
CA LEU A 154 2.11 -21.80 -1.34
C LEU A 154 3.11 -21.47 -2.46
N GLU A 155 2.97 -22.11 -3.62
CA GLU A 155 3.82 -21.83 -4.78
C GLU A 155 3.50 -20.47 -5.44
N ILE A 156 2.23 -20.03 -5.44
CA ILE A 156 1.86 -18.67 -5.87
C ILE A 156 2.40 -17.61 -4.89
N PHE A 157 2.29 -17.84 -3.59
CA PHE A 157 2.81 -16.94 -2.56
C PHE A 157 4.34 -16.83 -2.61
N ARG A 158 5.06 -17.92 -2.92
CA ARG A 158 6.50 -17.91 -3.19
C ARG A 158 6.89 -16.94 -4.32
N LEU A 159 6.02 -16.78 -5.31
CA LEU A 159 6.24 -15.92 -6.49
C LEU A 159 5.78 -14.48 -6.30
N CYS A 160 4.92 -14.19 -5.32
CA CYS A 160 4.20 -12.92 -5.21
C CYS A 160 4.22 -12.23 -3.84
N LEU A 161 4.62 -12.90 -2.75
CA LEU A 161 4.70 -12.32 -1.40
C LEU A 161 6.15 -12.26 -0.91
N ALA A 162 6.52 -11.16 -0.25
CA ALA A 162 7.83 -10.97 0.35
C ALA A 162 8.02 -11.88 1.59
N GLY A 163 9.23 -12.43 1.73
CA GLY A 163 9.61 -13.33 2.83
C GLY A 163 10.14 -14.67 2.33
N GLY A 164 10.54 -15.52 3.29
CA GLY A 164 11.01 -16.88 3.01
C GLY A 164 9.88 -17.93 3.01
N LYS A 165 10.19 -19.14 2.53
CA LYS A 165 9.25 -20.27 2.46
C LYS A 165 8.52 -20.56 3.78
N ASP A 166 9.21 -20.42 4.91
CA ASP A 166 8.62 -20.65 6.23
C ASP A 166 7.58 -19.58 6.60
N ALA A 167 7.79 -18.33 6.16
CA ALA A 167 6.83 -17.24 6.30
C ALA A 167 5.60 -17.47 5.40
N HIS A 168 5.78 -17.86 4.13
CA HIS A 168 4.67 -18.29 3.26
C HIS A 168 3.88 -19.45 3.89
N SER A 169 4.58 -20.42 4.47
CA SER A 169 4.00 -21.57 5.18
C SER A 169 3.30 -21.20 6.49
N ALA A 170 3.67 -20.09 7.13
CA ALA A 170 2.97 -19.54 8.29
C ALA A 170 1.70 -18.81 7.87
N ILE A 171 1.78 -17.93 6.86
CA ILE A 171 0.64 -17.17 6.33
C ILE A 171 -0.49 -18.13 5.89
N VAL A 172 -0.19 -19.16 5.09
CA VAL A 172 -1.23 -20.10 4.61
C VAL A 172 -1.87 -20.89 5.76
N ARG A 173 -1.09 -21.32 6.76
CA ARG A 173 -1.64 -21.96 7.97
C ARG A 173 -2.53 -21.01 8.76
N SER A 174 -2.16 -19.73 8.84
CA SER A 174 -3.01 -18.72 9.47
C SER A 174 -4.28 -18.47 8.65
N ILE A 175 -4.24 -18.47 7.32
CA ILE A 175 -5.45 -18.42 6.46
C ILE A 175 -6.38 -19.61 6.74
N GLN A 176 -5.84 -20.84 6.87
CA GLN A 176 -6.64 -22.02 7.25
C GLN A 176 -7.26 -21.87 8.67
N ASN A 177 -6.51 -21.32 9.63
CA ASN A 177 -7.02 -21.04 10.98
C ASN A 177 -8.15 -19.99 10.97
N LEU A 178 -7.97 -18.89 10.21
CA LEU A 178 -8.98 -17.85 10.01
C LEU A 178 -10.25 -18.46 9.41
N ALA A 179 -10.13 -19.21 8.32
CA ALA A 179 -11.25 -19.86 7.65
C ALA A 179 -12.05 -20.79 8.58
N THR A 180 -11.33 -21.60 9.37
CA THR A 180 -11.93 -22.59 10.29
C THR A 180 -12.77 -21.93 11.38
N THR A 181 -12.38 -20.76 11.90
CA THR A 181 -13.18 -20.06 12.93
C THR A 181 -14.19 -19.08 12.34
N PHE A 182 -13.92 -18.49 11.17
CA PHE A 182 -14.86 -17.65 10.43
C PHE A 182 -16.10 -18.42 9.97
N LEU A 183 -15.98 -19.72 9.69
CA LEU A 183 -17.10 -20.61 9.38
C LEU A 183 -18.08 -20.74 10.55
N ASN A 184 -17.60 -20.70 11.80
CA ASN A 184 -18.44 -20.78 13.01
C ASN A 184 -19.08 -19.43 13.38
N TYR A 185 -18.58 -18.32 12.85
CA TYR A 185 -18.96 -16.96 13.22
C TYR A 185 -20.17 -16.44 12.43
N GLN A 186 -21.36 -17.00 12.69
CA GLN A 186 -22.59 -16.66 11.96
C GLN A 186 -23.44 -15.57 12.65
N ASP A 187 -23.45 -15.52 13.99
CA ASP A 187 -24.09 -14.45 14.76
C ASP A 187 -23.11 -13.26 14.91
N GLU A 188 -23.25 -12.19 14.12
CA GLU A 188 -22.49 -10.93 14.33
C GLU A 188 -22.96 -10.22 15.62
N VAL A 189 -22.07 -9.99 16.60
CA VAL A 189 -22.42 -9.33 17.88
C VAL A 189 -21.93 -7.89 17.94
N LEU A 190 -20.61 -7.65 17.75
CA LEU A 190 -20.03 -6.29 17.79
C LEU A 190 -19.29 -5.92 16.51
N MET A 191 -18.63 -6.86 15.84
CA MET A 191 -17.96 -6.63 14.55
C MET A 191 -18.67 -7.29 13.37
N LYS A 192 -18.38 -6.79 12.17
CA LYS A 192 -18.91 -7.35 10.92
C LYS A 192 -17.90 -8.25 10.23
N ARG A 193 -18.40 -9.31 9.60
CA ARG A 193 -17.66 -10.25 8.74
C ARG A 193 -16.94 -9.52 7.60
N GLU A 194 -17.57 -8.51 7.01
CA GLU A 194 -16.96 -7.56 6.05
C GLU A 194 -15.72 -6.83 6.61
N GLU A 195 -15.72 -6.40 7.87
CA GLU A 195 -14.59 -5.68 8.47
C GLU A 195 -13.42 -6.61 8.80
N LEU A 196 -13.72 -7.82 9.31
CA LEU A 196 -12.73 -8.90 9.46
C LEU A 196 -12.05 -9.23 8.12
N LEU A 197 -12.82 -9.34 7.03
CA LEU A 197 -12.30 -9.59 5.69
C LEU A 197 -11.51 -8.39 5.15
N GLN A 198 -11.95 -7.15 5.38
CA GLN A 198 -11.17 -5.96 5.01
C GLN A 198 -9.80 -5.93 5.70
N PHE A 199 -9.73 -6.37 6.97
CA PHE A 199 -8.48 -6.47 7.71
C PHE A 199 -7.58 -7.59 7.16
N ALA A 200 -8.16 -8.73 6.76
CA ALA A 200 -7.44 -9.82 6.13
C ALA A 200 -6.86 -9.42 4.75
N GLN A 201 -7.66 -8.76 3.89
CA GLN A 201 -7.19 -8.18 2.62
C GLN A 201 -5.98 -7.28 2.87
N ASP A 202 -6.11 -6.31 3.79
CA ASP A 202 -5.08 -5.29 4.02
C ASP A 202 -3.75 -5.87 4.52
N ALA A 203 -3.80 -6.99 5.23
CA ALA A 203 -2.61 -7.71 5.70
C ALA A 203 -1.89 -8.40 4.53
N ILE A 204 -2.63 -9.05 3.63
CA ILE A 204 -2.07 -9.66 2.41
C ILE A 204 -1.54 -8.60 1.44
N THR A 205 -2.25 -7.47 1.27
CA THR A 205 -1.79 -6.38 0.40
C THR A 205 -0.40 -5.87 0.80
N GLY A 206 -0.16 -5.68 2.10
CA GLY A 206 1.14 -5.21 2.61
C GLY A 206 2.28 -6.24 2.50
N LEU A 207 1.98 -7.52 2.27
CA LEU A 207 2.98 -8.57 2.04
C LEU A 207 3.38 -8.74 0.57
N LYS A 208 2.65 -8.16 -0.38
CA LYS A 208 2.94 -8.34 -1.81
C LYS A 208 4.28 -7.71 -2.19
N ILE A 209 5.05 -8.42 -3.02
CA ILE A 209 6.25 -7.84 -3.63
C ILE A 209 5.86 -6.67 -4.54
N ASN A 210 6.79 -5.74 -4.76
CA ASN A 210 6.53 -4.59 -5.63
C ASN A 210 7.24 -4.77 -6.98
N SER A 211 6.46 -4.82 -8.06
CA SER A 211 6.95 -4.98 -9.45
C SER A 211 7.91 -3.88 -9.90
N ASP A 212 7.77 -2.65 -9.38
CA ASP A 212 8.71 -1.56 -9.67
C ASP A 212 10.10 -1.81 -9.05
N ILE A 213 10.19 -2.48 -7.90
CA ILE A 213 11.49 -2.83 -7.29
C ILE A 213 12.23 -3.83 -8.19
N ALA A 214 11.55 -4.89 -8.64
CA ALA A 214 12.14 -5.88 -9.54
C ALA A 214 12.61 -5.26 -10.87
N ARG A 215 11.80 -4.34 -11.45
CA ARG A 215 12.16 -3.61 -12.67
C ARG A 215 13.36 -2.67 -12.46
N ILE A 216 13.41 -1.96 -11.33
CA ILE A 216 14.55 -1.12 -10.94
C ILE A 216 15.83 -1.96 -10.78
N ASP A 217 15.74 -3.16 -10.22
CA ASP A 217 16.90 -4.04 -10.02
C ASP A 217 17.44 -4.62 -11.33
N VAL A 218 16.56 -4.88 -12.31
CA VAL A 218 16.96 -5.24 -13.67
C VAL A 218 17.62 -4.05 -14.40
N GLU A 219 17.04 -2.83 -14.33
CA GLU A 219 17.67 -1.63 -14.92
C GLU A 219 19.04 -1.35 -14.28
N SER A 220 19.11 -1.39 -12.94
CA SER A 220 20.31 -1.15 -12.16
C SER A 220 21.41 -2.18 -12.46
N SER A 221 21.08 -3.46 -12.52
CA SER A 221 22.03 -4.52 -12.88
C SER A 221 22.55 -4.38 -14.31
N ASN A 222 21.70 -3.93 -15.24
CA ASN A 222 22.11 -3.65 -16.62
C ASN A 222 23.03 -2.42 -16.72
N LEU A 223 22.81 -1.38 -15.90
CA LEU A 223 23.69 -0.21 -15.81
C LEU A 223 25.04 -0.56 -15.18
N ARG A 224 25.05 -1.32 -14.07
CA ARG A 224 26.28 -1.83 -13.43
C ARG A 224 27.11 -2.68 -14.42
N ARG A 225 26.48 -3.53 -15.25
CA ARG A 225 27.18 -4.30 -16.29
C ARG A 225 27.79 -3.43 -17.39
N LYS A 226 27.08 -2.41 -17.88
CA LYS A 226 27.61 -1.45 -18.88
C LYS A 226 28.84 -0.72 -18.36
N LEU A 227 28.83 -0.35 -17.07
CA LEU A 227 29.93 0.35 -16.41
C LEU A 227 31.22 -0.49 -16.41
N ILE A 228 31.13 -1.76 -15.99
CA ILE A 228 32.24 -2.74 -16.03
C ILE A 228 32.73 -2.98 -17.46
N GLN A 229 31.83 -3.03 -18.45
CA GLN A 229 32.19 -3.18 -19.86
C GLN A 229 33.01 -1.97 -20.38
N MET A 230 32.75 -0.77 -19.87
CA MET A 230 33.48 0.44 -20.27
C MET A 230 34.86 0.51 -19.62
N GLU A 231 34.97 0.16 -18.33
CA GLU A 231 36.26 0.04 -17.63
C GLU A 231 37.19 -0.99 -18.31
N THR A 232 36.66 -2.16 -18.64
CA THR A 232 37.41 -3.20 -19.36
C THR A 232 37.77 -2.79 -20.79
N SER A 233 36.91 -2.01 -21.48
CA SER A 233 37.23 -1.47 -22.81
C SER A 233 38.37 -0.44 -22.79
N GLN A 234 38.52 0.33 -21.70
CA GLN A 234 39.63 1.28 -21.54
C GLN A 234 41.00 0.61 -21.41
N LEU A 235 41.06 -0.68 -21.01
CA LEU A 235 42.31 -1.44 -20.83
C LEU A 235 42.92 -2.03 -22.11
N TYR A 236 42.18 -2.07 -23.24
CA TYR A 236 42.61 -2.73 -24.48
C TYR A 236 42.82 -1.80 -25.69
N SER A 237 42.78 -0.48 -25.49
CA SER A 237 42.87 0.52 -26.57
C SER A 237 44.30 0.78 -27.09
N ASN A 238 45.02 -0.27 -27.51
CA ASN A 238 46.23 -0.13 -28.32
C ASN A 238 45.87 -0.14 -29.82
N GLU A 239 46.03 1.01 -30.50
CA GLU A 239 46.77 1.17 -31.77
C GLU A 239 46.32 2.40 -32.60
N GLY A 240 47.21 3.40 -32.69
CA GLY A 240 47.47 4.10 -33.96
C GLY A 240 46.51 5.20 -34.41
N HIS A 241 46.02 6.07 -33.52
CA HIS A 241 45.32 7.29 -33.93
C HIS A 241 46.06 8.58 -33.54
N LYS A 242 45.55 9.73 -34.01
CA LYS A 242 46.08 11.04 -33.62
C LYS A 242 45.74 11.27 -32.15
N GLU A 243 46.73 11.60 -31.33
CA GLU A 243 46.65 11.83 -29.88
C GLU A 243 45.45 12.70 -29.45
N ALA A 244 45.08 13.71 -30.26
CA ALA A 244 43.93 14.57 -29.97
C ALA A 244 42.56 13.87 -30.10
N GLU A 245 42.41 12.95 -31.04
CA GLU A 245 41.18 12.19 -31.25
C GLU A 245 40.98 11.12 -30.17
N GLU A 246 42.09 10.54 -29.69
CA GLU A 246 42.11 9.58 -28.59
C GLU A 246 41.69 10.24 -27.26
N THR A 247 42.22 11.43 -26.94
CA THR A 247 41.75 12.22 -25.78
C THR A 247 40.23 12.48 -25.85
N ILE A 248 39.72 12.92 -27.00
CA ILE A 248 38.29 13.25 -27.16
C ILE A 248 37.41 11.98 -27.07
N LYS A 249 37.92 10.81 -27.48
CA LYS A 249 37.25 9.51 -27.25
C LYS A 249 37.21 9.17 -25.76
N ALA A 250 38.32 9.31 -25.03
CA ALA A 250 38.37 9.06 -23.59
C ALA A 250 37.41 9.97 -22.79
N LEU A 251 37.38 11.27 -23.10
CA LEU A 251 36.44 12.23 -22.48
C LEU A 251 34.97 11.86 -22.70
N LYS A 252 34.62 11.33 -23.89
CA LYS A 252 33.27 10.83 -24.18
C LYS A 252 32.93 9.60 -23.35
N VAL A 253 33.87 8.66 -23.17
CA VAL A 253 33.68 7.48 -22.31
C VAL A 253 33.43 7.90 -20.86
N ALA A 254 34.26 8.78 -20.31
CA ALA A 254 34.09 9.32 -18.95
C ALA A 254 32.75 10.05 -18.75
N LEU A 255 32.32 10.86 -19.72
CA LEU A 255 31.03 11.54 -19.69
C LEU A 255 29.87 10.52 -19.65
N SER A 256 29.97 9.41 -20.38
CA SER A 256 28.98 8.31 -20.29
C SER A 256 29.06 7.52 -18.98
N GLN A 257 30.24 7.31 -18.38
CA GLN A 257 30.35 6.72 -17.03
C GLN A 257 29.62 7.59 -15.99
N ILE A 258 29.84 8.91 -16.00
CA ILE A 258 29.15 9.87 -15.11
C ILE A 258 27.63 9.81 -15.28
N ARG A 259 27.13 9.75 -16.52
CA ARG A 259 25.69 9.61 -16.80
C ARG A 259 25.11 8.30 -16.28
N ILE A 260 25.81 7.18 -16.47
CA ILE A 260 25.41 5.86 -15.96
C ILE A 260 25.35 5.88 -14.42
N CYS A 261 26.35 6.47 -13.76
CA CYS A 261 26.38 6.56 -12.30
C CYS A 261 25.28 7.48 -11.74
N SER A 262 25.00 8.59 -12.40
CA SER A 262 23.89 9.48 -12.02
C SER A 262 22.54 8.75 -12.10
N ARG A 263 22.29 8.06 -13.23
CA ARG A 263 21.06 7.27 -13.44
C ARG A 263 20.92 6.11 -12.47
N LEU A 264 22.02 5.41 -12.17
CA LEU A 264 22.02 4.32 -11.20
C LEU A 264 21.68 4.81 -9.79
N GLU A 265 22.11 6.02 -9.42
CA GLU A 265 21.71 6.60 -8.13
C GLU A 265 20.23 7.04 -8.11
N GLU A 266 19.72 7.68 -9.17
CA GLU A 266 18.28 8.00 -9.31
C GLU A 266 17.39 6.78 -9.06
N LEU A 267 17.79 5.62 -9.60
CA LEU A 267 17.10 4.35 -9.46
C LEU A 267 17.16 3.81 -8.03
N LEU A 268 18.33 3.82 -7.39
CA LEU A 268 18.49 3.37 -5.99
C LEU A 268 17.74 4.29 -5.02
N LEU A 269 17.71 5.60 -5.27
CA LEU A 269 16.91 6.56 -4.52
C LEU A 269 15.41 6.35 -4.75
N LYS A 270 14.96 6.06 -5.99
CA LYS A 270 13.57 5.65 -6.25
C LYS A 270 13.23 4.36 -5.49
N LYS A 271 14.09 3.34 -5.54
CA LYS A 271 13.94 2.07 -4.80
C LYS A 271 13.76 2.31 -3.30
N LYS A 272 14.57 3.21 -2.70
CA LYS A 272 14.44 3.58 -1.28
C LYS A 272 13.08 4.20 -0.90
N VAL A 273 12.46 4.94 -1.82
CA VAL A 273 11.17 5.62 -1.57
C VAL A 273 9.96 4.70 -1.80
N ILE A 274 10.14 3.52 -2.39
CA ILE A 274 9.07 2.51 -2.50
C ILE A 274 8.84 1.88 -1.12
N ASN A 275 7.79 2.35 -0.45
CA ASN A 275 7.42 1.87 0.88
C ASN A 275 6.77 0.47 0.79
N ILE A 276 7.26 -0.49 1.59
CA ILE A 276 6.76 -1.88 1.61
C ILE A 276 5.88 -2.05 2.85
N GLY A 277 4.59 -1.79 2.69
CA GLY A 277 3.58 -1.93 3.76
C GLY A 277 2.75 -0.66 3.98
N LYS A 278 1.82 -0.74 4.96
CA LYS A 278 1.06 0.42 5.45
C LYS A 278 1.80 1.09 6.62
N SER A 279 1.38 2.29 7.04
CA SER A 279 2.04 2.96 8.17
C SER A 279 1.73 2.25 9.51
N PRO A 280 2.65 2.30 10.50
CA PRO A 280 2.46 1.63 11.80
C PRO A 280 1.18 2.04 12.53
N GLU A 281 0.76 3.30 12.38
CA GLU A 281 -0.40 3.88 13.04
C GLU A 281 -1.70 3.23 12.55
N ILE A 282 -1.80 2.95 11.24
CA ILE A 282 -2.96 2.29 10.62
C ILE A 282 -3.04 0.82 11.06
N HIS A 283 -1.91 0.16 11.30
CA HIS A 283 -1.90 -1.19 11.88
C HIS A 283 -2.32 -1.17 13.35
N ALA A 284 -1.72 -0.30 14.17
CA ALA A 284 -2.02 -0.16 15.60
C ALA A 284 -3.51 0.12 15.84
N GLN A 285 -4.08 1.13 15.17
CA GLN A 285 -5.50 1.49 15.28
C GLN A 285 -6.46 0.31 15.05
N LYS A 286 -6.11 -0.62 14.15
CA LYS A 286 -6.93 -1.82 13.91
C LYS A 286 -6.78 -2.84 15.03
N VAL A 287 -5.54 -3.16 15.42
CA VAL A 287 -5.25 -4.12 16.48
C VAL A 287 -5.84 -3.63 17.82
N ASP A 288 -5.76 -2.34 18.10
CA ASP A 288 -6.34 -1.72 19.28
C ASP A 288 -7.89 -1.74 19.23
N LYS A 289 -8.51 -1.48 18.06
CA LYS A 289 -9.96 -1.70 17.88
C LYS A 289 -10.35 -3.15 18.21
N LEU A 290 -9.61 -4.14 17.71
CA LEU A 290 -9.89 -5.55 18.01
C LEU A 290 -9.73 -5.88 19.51
N LYS A 291 -8.70 -5.34 20.17
CA LYS A 291 -8.45 -5.53 21.61
C LYS A 291 -9.52 -4.87 22.49
N VAL A 292 -9.98 -3.67 22.13
CA VAL A 292 -11.10 -2.99 22.81
C VAL A 292 -12.42 -3.74 22.62
N LEU A 293 -12.67 -4.30 21.43
CA LEU A 293 -13.83 -5.17 21.20
C LEU A 293 -13.75 -6.44 22.04
N LEU A 294 -12.59 -7.10 22.11
CA LEU A 294 -12.38 -8.31 22.91
C LEU A 294 -12.65 -8.08 24.41
N GLU A 295 -12.16 -6.98 24.97
CA GLU A 295 -12.43 -6.59 26.36
C GLU A 295 -13.91 -6.26 26.59
N SER A 296 -14.54 -5.53 25.65
CA SER A 296 -15.98 -5.21 25.70
C SER A 296 -16.84 -6.48 25.69
N LEU A 297 -16.43 -7.48 24.91
CA LEU A 297 -17.10 -8.75 24.73
C LEU A 297 -16.93 -9.67 25.95
N ALA A 298 -15.74 -9.71 26.55
CA ALA A 298 -15.49 -10.36 27.83
C ALA A 298 -16.33 -9.71 28.97
N SER A 299 -16.38 -8.37 29.01
CA SER A 299 -17.23 -7.61 29.94
C SER A 299 -18.71 -7.93 29.75
N SER A 300 -19.18 -8.06 28.50
CA SER A 300 -20.56 -8.44 28.17
C SER A 300 -20.88 -9.87 28.63
N ALA A 301 -20.02 -10.84 28.32
CA ALA A 301 -20.17 -12.23 28.75
C ALA A 301 -20.21 -12.34 30.28
N ALA A 302 -19.31 -11.67 31.01
CA ALA A 302 -19.30 -11.68 32.47
C ALA A 302 -20.58 -11.06 33.08
N LYS A 303 -21.12 -10.00 32.48
CA LYS A 303 -22.42 -9.40 32.90
C LYS A 303 -23.58 -10.38 32.67
N ALA A 304 -23.58 -11.12 31.56
CA ALA A 304 -24.60 -12.13 31.27
C ALA A 304 -24.49 -13.37 32.18
N GLU A 305 -23.27 -13.86 32.45
CA GLU A 305 -23.01 -14.96 33.38
C GLU A 305 -23.44 -14.62 34.81
N LYS A 306 -23.25 -13.36 35.24
CA LYS A 306 -23.81 -12.87 36.50
C LYS A 306 -25.34 -12.91 36.48
N ARG A 307 -25.98 -12.34 35.44
CA ARG A 307 -27.46 -12.34 35.32
C ARG A 307 -28.06 -13.76 35.33
N ILE A 308 -27.41 -14.75 34.72
CA ILE A 308 -27.81 -16.16 34.81
C ILE A 308 -27.69 -16.67 36.25
N SER A 309 -26.61 -16.33 36.96
CA SER A 309 -26.41 -16.73 38.35
C SER A 309 -27.46 -16.13 39.28
N ASP A 310 -27.77 -14.84 39.11
CA ASP A 310 -28.80 -14.12 39.85
C ASP A 310 -30.21 -14.70 39.55
N SER A 311 -30.50 -15.02 38.28
CA SER A 311 -31.77 -15.64 37.86
C SER A 311 -31.94 -17.07 38.38
N ARG A 312 -30.86 -17.87 38.43
CA ARG A 312 -30.86 -19.22 39.03
C ARG A 312 -31.19 -19.18 40.51
N LEU A 313 -30.69 -18.18 41.25
CA LEU A 313 -31.02 -17.99 42.66
C LEU A 313 -32.52 -17.70 42.85
N GLN A 314 -33.08 -16.75 42.09
CA GLN A 314 -34.53 -16.44 42.12
C GLN A 314 -35.41 -17.66 41.79
N LYS A 315 -34.98 -18.47 40.82
CA LYS A 315 -35.64 -19.71 40.41
C LYS A 315 -35.58 -20.80 41.48
N GLU A 316 -34.46 -20.92 42.20
CA GLU A 316 -34.32 -21.81 43.35
C GLU A 316 -35.19 -21.35 44.54
N GLU A 317 -35.33 -20.05 44.76
CA GLU A 317 -36.22 -19.47 45.77
C GLU A 317 -37.70 -19.71 45.44
N ALA A 318 -38.13 -19.47 44.20
CA ALA A 318 -39.49 -19.78 43.74
C ALA A 318 -39.85 -21.27 43.90
N LEU A 319 -38.89 -22.17 43.63
CA LEU A 319 -39.06 -23.61 43.87
C LEU A 319 -39.24 -23.93 45.36
N LYS A 320 -38.42 -23.34 46.26
CA LYS A 320 -38.57 -23.51 47.72
C LYS A 320 -39.91 -23.00 48.24
N VAL A 321 -40.41 -21.86 47.73
CA VAL A 321 -41.73 -21.34 48.10
C VAL A 321 -42.84 -22.27 47.64
N ARG A 322 -42.77 -22.82 46.41
CA ARG A 322 -43.70 -23.84 45.92
C ARG A 322 -43.72 -25.07 46.82
N GLU A 323 -42.56 -25.63 47.16
CA GLU A 323 -42.47 -26.80 48.05
C GLU A 323 -43.07 -26.50 49.43
N ALA A 324 -42.75 -25.35 50.02
CA ALA A 324 -43.30 -24.93 51.32
C ALA A 324 -44.83 -24.75 51.29
N LYS A 325 -45.38 -24.07 50.26
CA LYS A 325 -46.84 -23.90 50.09
C LYS A 325 -47.52 -25.25 49.86
N ALA A 326 -46.94 -26.15 49.05
CA ALA A 326 -47.48 -27.48 48.80
C ALA A 326 -47.49 -28.36 50.06
N ILE A 327 -46.43 -28.33 50.88
CA ILE A 327 -46.38 -29.02 52.18
C ILE A 327 -47.45 -28.45 53.13
N GLY A 328 -47.56 -27.12 53.25
CA GLY A 328 -48.54 -26.45 54.11
C GLY A 328 -49.99 -26.73 53.71
N ALA A 329 -50.31 -26.68 52.42
CA ALA A 329 -51.64 -26.98 51.89
C ALA A 329 -52.02 -28.47 52.10
N ASN A 330 -51.10 -29.39 51.84
CA ASN A 330 -51.25 -30.83 52.09
C ASN A 330 -51.45 -31.14 53.59
N GLY A 331 -50.82 -30.35 54.48
CA GLY A 331 -51.07 -30.38 55.92
C GLY A 331 -52.52 -30.06 56.26
N LYS A 332 -53.01 -28.88 55.83
CA LYS A 332 -54.42 -28.45 56.03
C LYS A 332 -55.42 -29.43 55.41
N GLU A 333 -55.16 -29.95 54.21
CA GLU A 333 -56.03 -30.92 53.54
C GLU A 333 -56.14 -32.22 54.35
N LYS A 334 -55.03 -32.74 54.89
CA LYS A 334 -55.03 -33.92 55.76
C LYS A 334 -55.71 -33.67 57.11
N GLU A 335 -55.53 -32.48 57.69
CA GLU A 335 -56.22 -32.06 58.92
C GLU A 335 -57.74 -32.07 58.72
N ILE A 336 -58.23 -31.39 57.67
CA ILE A 336 -59.65 -31.36 57.30
C ILE A 336 -60.18 -32.77 56.98
N VAL A 337 -59.42 -33.61 56.29
CA VAL A 337 -59.81 -35.02 56.03
C VAL A 337 -59.86 -35.86 57.31
N ALA A 338 -58.95 -35.66 58.25
CA ALA A 338 -58.96 -36.34 59.55
C ALA A 338 -60.14 -35.88 60.42
N GLU A 339 -60.44 -34.57 60.46
CA GLU A 339 -61.64 -34.02 61.08
C GLU A 339 -62.91 -34.63 60.46
N ILE A 340 -63.01 -34.68 59.12
CA ILE A 340 -64.14 -35.32 58.43
C ILE A 340 -64.29 -36.79 58.83
N LEU A 341 -63.19 -37.54 58.97
CA LEU A 341 -63.25 -38.95 59.38
C LEU A 341 -63.63 -39.15 60.86
N GLU A 342 -63.26 -38.23 61.76
CA GLU A 342 -63.71 -38.29 63.15
C GLU A 342 -65.17 -37.80 63.29
N LEU A 343 -65.56 -36.76 62.56
CA LEU A 343 -66.93 -36.26 62.51
C LEU A 343 -67.88 -37.28 61.87
N GLN A 344 -67.46 -38.00 60.82
CA GLN A 344 -68.20 -39.12 60.24
C GLN A 344 -68.44 -40.25 61.27
N ARG A 345 -67.61 -40.39 62.30
CA ARG A 345 -67.83 -41.34 63.42
C ARG A 345 -68.82 -40.83 64.48
N LYS A 346 -69.06 -39.51 64.53
CA LYS A 346 -70.04 -38.84 65.42
C LYS A 346 -71.35 -38.50 64.71
N LYS A 347 -71.35 -38.59 63.37
CA LYS A 347 -72.46 -38.33 62.46
C LYS A 347 -73.62 -39.29 62.67
N ASP A 348 -73.32 -40.57 62.92
CA ASP A 348 -74.29 -41.62 63.17
C ASP A 348 -75.12 -41.34 64.44
N ASP A 349 -74.61 -40.53 65.37
CA ASP A 349 -75.33 -40.04 66.57
C ASP A 349 -76.09 -38.70 66.35
N LEU A 350 -75.81 -37.97 65.26
CA LEU A 350 -76.19 -36.56 65.07
C LEU A 350 -77.15 -36.29 63.90
N GLU A 351 -77.78 -37.33 63.35
CA GLU A 351 -78.75 -37.26 62.24
C GLU A 351 -79.97 -36.34 62.52
N ALA A 352 -80.18 -35.90 63.77
CA ALA A 352 -81.20 -34.92 64.16
C ALA A 352 -80.76 -33.43 64.10
N GLU A 353 -79.50 -33.10 64.39
CA GLU A 353 -78.94 -31.73 64.19
C GLU A 353 -78.59 -31.46 62.71
N LEU A 354 -78.67 -32.50 61.87
CA LEU A 354 -78.37 -32.56 60.44
C LEU A 354 -78.77 -31.31 59.62
N ASN A 355 -79.97 -30.77 59.81
CA ASN A 355 -80.44 -29.59 59.05
C ASN A 355 -79.67 -28.30 59.37
N LYS A 356 -79.15 -28.16 60.59
CA LYS A 356 -78.30 -27.04 61.02
C LYS A 356 -76.84 -27.29 60.66
N VAL A 357 -76.42 -28.56 60.70
CA VAL A 357 -75.10 -29.01 60.24
C VAL A 357 -74.94 -28.85 58.72
N ASN A 358 -76.00 -29.00 57.92
CA ASN A 358 -75.94 -28.80 56.46
C ASN A 358 -75.40 -27.43 56.05
N THR A 359 -75.79 -26.36 56.74
CA THR A 359 -75.28 -25.00 56.50
C THR A 359 -73.79 -24.89 56.83
N SER A 360 -73.34 -25.55 57.90
CA SER A 360 -71.93 -25.62 58.29
C SER A 360 -71.10 -26.53 57.38
N LEU A 361 -71.70 -27.59 56.82
CA LEU A 361 -71.10 -28.48 55.84
C LEU A 361 -70.84 -27.74 54.52
N ALA A 362 -71.83 -27.00 54.01
CA ALA A 362 -71.66 -26.13 52.86
C ALA A 362 -70.54 -25.09 53.10
N ALA A 363 -70.50 -24.47 54.29
CA ALA A 363 -69.43 -23.55 54.68
C ALA A 363 -68.05 -24.22 54.90
N ALA A 364 -67.97 -25.54 55.05
CA ALA A 364 -66.71 -26.29 55.09
C ALA A 364 -66.28 -26.75 53.69
N GLN A 365 -67.23 -27.13 52.85
CA GLN A 365 -67.01 -27.48 51.44
C GLN A 365 -66.57 -26.25 50.62
N ALA A 366 -67.15 -25.08 50.88
CA ALA A 366 -66.65 -23.80 50.35
C ALA A 366 -65.18 -23.59 50.71
N ARG A 367 -64.84 -23.55 52.01
CA ARG A 367 -63.44 -23.38 52.47
C ARG A 367 -62.45 -24.41 51.93
N LEU A 368 -62.89 -25.64 51.64
CA LEU A 368 -62.05 -26.66 50.98
C LEU A 368 -61.91 -26.40 49.47
N SER A 369 -62.90 -25.81 48.82
CA SER A 369 -62.82 -25.32 47.45
C SER A 369 -61.89 -24.11 47.37
N ASP A 370 -62.13 -23.08 48.20
CA ASP A 370 -61.34 -21.85 48.28
C ASP A 370 -59.84 -22.17 48.49
N ALA A 371 -59.52 -23.05 49.44
CA ALA A 371 -58.14 -23.46 49.74
C ALA A 371 -57.49 -24.35 48.65
N ARG A 372 -58.27 -24.92 47.73
CA ARG A 372 -57.77 -25.64 46.55
C ARG A 372 -57.60 -24.70 45.36
N GLU A 373 -58.51 -23.76 45.18
CA GLU A 373 -58.41 -22.71 44.16
C GLU A 373 -57.22 -21.77 44.44
N GLU A 374 -57.04 -21.30 45.67
CA GLU A 374 -55.83 -20.59 46.11
C GLU A 374 -54.53 -21.34 45.79
N LYS A 375 -54.57 -22.67 45.88
CA LYS A 375 -53.41 -23.54 45.61
C LYS A 375 -53.17 -23.66 44.10
N GLU A 376 -54.23 -23.88 43.32
CA GLU A 376 -54.15 -24.03 41.86
C GLU A 376 -53.71 -22.71 41.19
N GLN A 377 -54.30 -21.58 41.58
CA GLN A 377 -53.87 -20.24 41.16
C GLN A 377 -52.41 -19.94 41.53
N PHE A 378 -51.98 -20.30 42.76
CA PHE A 378 -50.60 -20.11 43.19
C PHE A 378 -49.61 -21.00 42.42
N GLU A 379 -49.93 -22.29 42.23
CA GLU A 379 -49.07 -23.19 41.46
C GLU A 379 -48.95 -22.74 39.99
N GLU A 380 -50.02 -22.19 39.40
CA GLU A 380 -50.00 -21.66 38.05
C GLU A 380 -49.12 -20.41 37.90
N VAL A 381 -49.31 -19.39 38.73
CA VAL A 381 -48.45 -18.19 38.72
C VAL A 381 -46.98 -18.57 38.99
N ASN A 382 -46.73 -19.53 39.89
CA ASN A 382 -45.38 -20.01 40.17
C ASN A 382 -44.80 -20.85 39.02
N ASN A 383 -45.60 -21.54 38.20
CA ASN A 383 -45.13 -22.17 36.96
C ASN A 383 -44.66 -21.11 35.96
N GLN A 384 -45.47 -20.07 35.74
CA GLN A 384 -45.20 -18.98 34.79
C GLN A 384 -43.91 -18.23 35.14
N ILE A 385 -43.66 -17.95 36.42
CA ILE A 385 -42.40 -17.36 36.91
C ILE A 385 -41.19 -18.26 36.58
N ILE A 386 -41.30 -19.58 36.80
CA ILE A 386 -40.21 -20.53 36.52
C ILE A 386 -39.92 -20.63 35.02
N GLU A 387 -40.96 -20.59 34.17
CA GLU A 387 -40.83 -20.63 32.71
C GLU A 387 -40.21 -19.33 32.14
N HIS A 388 -40.62 -18.17 32.63
CA HIS A 388 -40.03 -16.87 32.29
C HIS A 388 -38.54 -16.78 32.67
N LEU A 389 -38.19 -17.18 33.91
CA LEU A 389 -36.80 -17.22 34.36
C LEU A 389 -35.96 -18.21 33.54
N LYS A 390 -36.53 -19.36 33.16
CA LYS A 390 -35.87 -20.31 32.26
C LYS A 390 -35.65 -19.72 30.85
N THR A 391 -36.65 -19.06 30.28
CA THR A 391 -36.53 -18.47 28.94
C THR A 391 -35.42 -17.41 28.89
N LYS A 392 -35.34 -16.54 29.91
CA LYS A 392 -34.24 -15.58 30.05
C LYS A 392 -32.87 -16.24 30.31
N GLU A 393 -32.83 -17.36 31.03
CA GLU A 393 -31.60 -18.16 31.21
C GLU A 393 -31.12 -18.75 29.86
N ASP A 394 -32.03 -19.29 29.05
CA ASP A 394 -31.73 -19.87 27.74
C ASP A 394 -31.29 -18.78 26.73
N GLU A 395 -31.94 -17.61 26.71
CA GLU A 395 -31.57 -16.43 25.89
C GLU A 395 -30.18 -15.88 26.24
N LEU A 396 -29.92 -15.63 27.53
CA LEU A 396 -28.61 -15.17 28.00
C LEU A 396 -27.51 -16.21 27.72
N SER A 397 -27.84 -17.50 27.81
CA SER A 397 -26.92 -18.58 27.45
C SER A 397 -26.54 -18.53 25.97
N LYS A 398 -27.51 -18.30 25.06
CA LYS A 398 -27.21 -18.10 23.63
C LYS A 398 -26.29 -16.89 23.44
N SER A 399 -26.62 -15.75 24.05
CA SER A 399 -25.81 -14.52 23.96
C SER A 399 -24.36 -14.76 24.41
N ILE A 400 -24.14 -15.46 25.52
CA ILE A 400 -22.79 -15.83 26.00
C ILE A 400 -22.06 -16.72 24.99
N THR A 401 -22.74 -17.66 24.33
CA THR A 401 -22.09 -18.50 23.31
C THR A 401 -21.68 -17.71 22.06
N SER A 402 -22.53 -16.83 21.54
CA SER A 402 -22.18 -15.96 20.40
C SER A 402 -21.02 -15.02 20.76
N CYS A 403 -21.04 -14.44 21.97
CA CYS A 403 -19.93 -13.63 22.48
C CYS A 403 -18.60 -14.40 22.60
N LYS A 404 -18.63 -15.67 23.00
CA LYS A 404 -17.40 -16.49 23.09
C LYS A 404 -16.85 -16.87 21.71
N VAL A 405 -17.73 -17.17 20.75
CA VAL A 405 -17.32 -17.42 19.35
C VAL A 405 -16.69 -16.17 18.73
N GLU A 406 -17.27 -14.97 18.90
CA GLU A 406 -16.67 -13.74 18.40
C GLU A 406 -15.32 -13.43 19.11
N ALA A 407 -15.18 -13.74 20.40
CA ALA A 407 -13.92 -13.58 21.13
C ALA A 407 -12.79 -14.47 20.58
N ASP A 408 -13.07 -15.73 20.25
CA ASP A 408 -12.09 -16.65 19.65
C ASP A 408 -11.69 -16.19 18.23
N VAL A 409 -12.63 -15.67 17.45
CA VAL A 409 -12.38 -15.06 16.13
C VAL A 409 -11.48 -13.82 16.26
N LEU A 410 -11.82 -12.90 17.17
CA LEU A 410 -11.03 -11.69 17.45
C LEU A 410 -9.57 -12.04 17.80
N ASN A 411 -9.34 -13.00 18.68
CA ASN A 411 -8.00 -13.45 19.08
C ASN A 411 -7.16 -13.98 17.89
N ILE A 412 -7.78 -14.76 17.00
CA ILE A 412 -7.09 -15.33 15.83
C ILE A 412 -6.79 -14.24 14.80
N TRP A 413 -7.70 -13.27 14.63
CA TRP A 413 -7.49 -12.10 13.77
C TRP A 413 -6.37 -11.19 14.30
N ILE A 414 -6.35 -10.88 15.60
CA ILE A 414 -5.27 -10.11 16.25
C ILE A 414 -3.93 -10.77 15.95
N ARG A 415 -3.77 -12.06 16.28
CA ARG A 415 -2.53 -12.81 16.05
C ARG A 415 -2.13 -12.81 14.57
N PHE A 416 -3.05 -13.06 13.64
CA PHE A 416 -2.74 -13.04 12.21
C PHE A 416 -2.26 -11.66 11.73
N LEU A 417 -2.87 -10.58 12.23
CA LEU A 417 -2.44 -9.21 11.92
C LEU A 417 -1.06 -8.92 12.50
N GLU A 418 -0.78 -9.33 13.74
CA GLU A 418 0.52 -9.17 14.41
C GLU A 418 1.62 -10.00 13.72
N ASP A 419 1.40 -11.29 13.47
CA ASP A 419 2.30 -12.19 12.72
C ASP A 419 2.65 -11.60 11.34
N THR A 420 1.62 -11.11 10.62
CA THR A 420 1.78 -10.52 9.28
C THR A 420 2.52 -9.19 9.33
N TRP A 421 2.26 -8.37 10.34
CA TRP A 421 2.89 -7.07 10.50
C TRP A 421 4.37 -7.16 10.89
N ASP A 422 4.73 -8.09 11.77
CA ASP A 422 6.13 -8.34 12.10
C ASP A 422 6.93 -8.83 10.87
N LEU A 423 6.30 -9.64 10.01
CA LEU A 423 6.86 -10.03 8.71
C LEU A 423 6.99 -8.84 7.73
N GLN A 424 5.98 -7.98 7.63
CA GLN A 424 6.06 -6.74 6.83
C GLN A 424 7.22 -5.85 7.32
N ARG A 425 7.29 -5.60 8.63
CA ARG A 425 8.36 -4.79 9.26
C ARG A 425 9.75 -5.40 8.98
N SER A 426 9.91 -6.71 9.15
CA SER A 426 11.19 -7.39 8.91
C SER A 426 11.61 -7.32 7.44
N ASN A 427 10.69 -7.57 6.50
CA ASN A 427 10.95 -7.43 5.07
C ASN A 427 11.33 -5.99 4.68
N ALA A 428 10.62 -4.99 5.23
CA ALA A 428 10.93 -3.57 4.99
C ALA A 428 12.29 -3.16 5.56
N GLU A 429 12.66 -3.64 6.75
CA GLU A 429 13.97 -3.40 7.38
C GLU A 429 15.11 -4.05 6.58
N ILE A 430 14.92 -5.28 6.09
CA ILE A 430 15.87 -5.96 5.20
C ILE A 430 16.03 -5.19 3.88
N HIS A 431 14.91 -4.74 3.28
CA HIS A 431 14.94 -3.94 2.07
C HIS A 431 15.66 -2.60 2.27
N GLU A 432 15.36 -1.85 3.33
CA GLU A 432 16.07 -0.59 3.60
C GLU A 432 17.57 -0.83 3.80
N LYS A 433 17.96 -1.84 4.60
CA LYS A 433 19.38 -2.18 4.81
C LYS A 433 20.09 -2.51 3.50
N GLN A 434 19.46 -3.32 2.64
CA GLN A 434 19.99 -3.67 1.33
C GLN A 434 20.13 -2.46 0.41
N VAL A 435 19.11 -1.59 0.32
CA VAL A 435 19.16 -0.40 -0.53
C VAL A 435 20.16 0.64 -0.03
N ASN A 436 20.25 0.85 1.30
CA ASN A 436 21.26 1.73 1.89
C ASN A 436 22.69 1.20 1.62
N TYR A 437 22.91 -0.11 1.71
CA TYR A 437 24.19 -0.73 1.37
C TYR A 437 24.53 -0.58 -0.13
N GLU A 438 23.57 -0.83 -1.02
CA GLU A 438 23.74 -0.65 -2.47
C GLU A 438 24.01 0.80 -2.88
N LEU A 439 23.41 1.76 -2.15
CA LEU A 439 23.57 3.20 -2.35
C LEU A 439 24.94 3.68 -1.86
N GLU A 440 25.37 3.30 -0.65
CA GLU A 440 26.69 3.70 -0.13
C GLU A 440 27.82 3.07 -0.96
N LYS A 441 27.69 1.79 -1.34
CA LYS A 441 28.63 1.13 -2.27
C LYS A 441 28.69 1.83 -3.64
N HIS A 442 27.58 2.39 -4.11
CA HIS A 442 27.53 3.16 -5.35
C HIS A 442 28.17 4.56 -5.18
N LYS A 443 27.95 5.22 -4.05
CA LYS A 443 28.61 6.49 -3.68
C LYS A 443 30.12 6.33 -3.56
N ASP A 444 30.60 5.34 -2.81
CA ASP A 444 32.03 5.04 -2.67
C ASP A 444 32.66 4.76 -4.06
N TYR A 445 32.00 3.98 -4.92
CA TYR A 445 32.45 3.77 -6.30
C TYR A 445 32.56 5.09 -7.08
N PHE A 446 31.52 5.93 -7.05
CA PHE A 446 31.51 7.16 -7.83
C PHE A 446 32.49 8.22 -7.31
N VAL A 447 32.72 8.28 -5.99
CA VAL A 447 33.78 9.11 -5.39
C VAL A 447 35.16 8.65 -5.90
N ASN A 448 35.44 7.34 -5.90
CA ASN A 448 36.71 6.82 -6.43
C ASN A 448 36.89 7.13 -7.92
N LEU A 449 35.84 6.95 -8.74
CA LEU A 449 35.85 7.32 -10.16
C LEU A 449 36.08 8.83 -10.36
N ALA A 450 35.44 9.67 -9.55
CA ALA A 450 35.62 11.12 -9.58
C ALA A 450 37.06 11.52 -9.25
N ILE A 451 37.65 10.97 -8.18
CA ILE A 451 39.06 11.23 -7.79
C ILE A 451 40.01 10.83 -8.93
N GLN A 452 39.82 9.66 -9.54
CA GLN A 452 40.65 9.19 -10.66
C GLN A 452 40.57 10.13 -11.87
N LEU A 453 39.36 10.45 -12.32
CA LEU A 453 39.13 11.31 -13.49
C LEU A 453 39.61 12.76 -13.25
N LEU A 454 39.28 13.37 -12.11
CA LEU A 454 39.71 14.73 -11.79
C LEU A 454 41.24 14.81 -11.61
N THR A 455 41.88 13.78 -11.05
CA THR A 455 43.35 13.74 -10.94
C THR A 455 44.02 13.63 -12.30
N ALA A 456 43.47 12.81 -13.21
CA ALA A 456 43.95 12.73 -14.60
C ALA A 456 43.77 14.07 -15.32
N TYR A 457 42.57 14.66 -15.28
CA TYR A 457 42.27 15.94 -15.94
C TYR A 457 43.11 17.09 -15.40
N LYS A 458 43.35 17.19 -14.09
CA LYS A 458 44.25 18.19 -13.50
C LYS A 458 45.66 18.08 -14.09
N LYS A 459 46.20 16.85 -14.18
CA LYS A 459 47.53 16.56 -14.73
C LYS A 459 47.63 16.80 -16.24
N GLU A 460 46.55 16.63 -16.98
CA GLU A 460 46.48 16.85 -18.42
C GLU A 460 46.26 18.32 -18.80
N LEU A 461 45.36 19.02 -18.09
CA LEU A 461 45.02 20.42 -18.33
C LEU A 461 46.20 21.36 -18.11
N GLU A 462 46.99 21.18 -17.05
CA GLU A 462 48.11 22.07 -16.71
C GLU A 462 49.12 22.22 -17.88
N PRO A 463 49.67 21.14 -18.48
CA PRO A 463 50.45 21.24 -19.71
C PRO A 463 49.70 21.80 -20.93
N TRP A 464 48.39 21.57 -21.06
CA TRP A 464 47.62 22.03 -22.23
C TRP A 464 47.36 23.55 -22.18
N VAL A 465 47.08 24.10 -20.99
CA VAL A 465 46.89 25.55 -20.78
C VAL A 465 48.20 26.29 -21.10
N THR A 466 49.33 25.86 -20.54
CA THR A 466 50.64 26.44 -20.86
C THR A 466 51.04 26.29 -22.34
N ARG A 467 50.62 25.20 -23.00
CA ARG A 467 50.84 25.07 -24.45
C ARG A 467 49.98 26.06 -25.25
N ILE A 468 48.76 26.36 -24.81
CA ILE A 468 47.94 27.42 -25.40
C ILE A 468 48.53 28.81 -25.17
N GLU A 469 49.06 29.13 -23.97
CA GLU A 469 49.79 30.39 -23.72
C GLU A 469 50.91 30.58 -24.77
N SER A 470 51.71 29.52 -25.00
CA SER A 470 52.77 29.52 -26.01
C SER A 470 52.24 29.62 -27.45
N PHE A 471 51.12 28.97 -27.80
CA PHE A 471 50.52 29.13 -29.13
C PHE A 471 50.01 30.57 -29.36
N VAL A 472 49.41 31.21 -28.35
CA VAL A 472 48.97 32.62 -28.45
C VAL A 472 50.16 33.56 -28.62
N GLU A 473 51.24 33.37 -27.84
CA GLU A 473 52.47 34.14 -27.99
C GLU A 473 53.11 33.96 -29.37
N ASN A 474 53.21 32.73 -29.87
CA ASN A 474 53.76 32.44 -31.19
C ASN A 474 52.89 33.01 -32.33
N LEU A 475 51.56 32.95 -32.23
CA LEU A 475 50.65 33.58 -33.20
C LEU A 475 50.76 35.12 -33.19
N LYS A 476 50.91 35.73 -32.01
CA LYS A 476 51.17 37.17 -31.88
C LYS A 476 52.51 37.55 -32.51
N ASN A 477 53.57 36.78 -32.25
CA ASN A 477 54.88 36.97 -32.88
C ASN A 477 54.84 36.82 -34.42
N LEU A 478 54.11 35.82 -34.94
CA LEU A 478 53.87 35.65 -36.38
C LEU A 478 53.10 36.84 -36.99
N SER A 479 52.17 37.45 -36.25
CA SER A 479 51.46 38.66 -36.71
C SER A 479 52.32 39.93 -36.71
N HIS A 480 53.31 40.02 -35.81
CA HIS A 480 54.22 41.18 -35.72
C HIS A 480 55.45 41.06 -36.62
N GLY A 481 55.85 39.85 -37.04
CA GLY A 481 56.98 39.63 -37.95
C GLY A 481 56.74 39.96 -39.42
N SER A 482 55.68 40.71 -39.76
CA SER A 482 55.20 40.93 -41.15
C SER A 482 55.55 42.30 -41.75
N GLU A 483 56.67 42.90 -41.32
CA GLU A 483 57.37 43.96 -42.05
C GLU A 483 58.70 43.37 -42.56
N MET A 484 59.14 43.49 -43.82
CA MET A 484 58.68 44.28 -44.98
C MET A 484 59.22 43.60 -46.29
N PRO A 485 59.46 44.34 -47.40
CA PRO A 485 58.65 44.41 -48.61
C PRO A 485 58.76 43.22 -49.61
N SER A 486 57.95 43.29 -50.67
CA SER A 486 57.87 42.37 -51.80
C SER A 486 59.17 42.14 -52.59
N HIS A 487 59.36 40.93 -53.13
CA HIS A 487 59.38 40.74 -54.59
C HIS A 487 59.23 39.28 -55.07
N ALA A 488 58.47 39.13 -56.17
CA ALA A 488 58.59 38.14 -57.26
C ALA A 488 58.38 36.62 -57.01
N ASP A 489 57.41 36.13 -57.79
CA ASP A 489 57.34 34.84 -58.49
C ASP A 489 56.99 33.54 -57.73
N ILE A 490 56.40 32.63 -58.50
CA ILE A 490 55.57 31.50 -58.06
C ILE A 490 56.26 30.19 -58.42
N GLU A 491 56.33 29.25 -57.47
CA GLU A 491 56.44 27.83 -57.78
C GLU A 491 55.64 27.01 -56.75
N ASP A 492 54.90 26.00 -57.21
CA ASP A 492 53.96 25.24 -56.38
C ASP A 492 54.66 24.43 -55.29
N SER A 493 54.42 24.78 -54.02
CA SER A 493 54.92 24.03 -52.87
C SER A 493 53.80 23.70 -51.90
N TYR A 494 53.60 22.40 -51.64
CA TYR A 494 52.60 21.85 -50.71
C TYR A 494 53.00 22.04 -49.21
N LEU A 495 53.64 23.16 -48.89
CA LEU A 495 53.96 23.54 -47.51
C LEU A 495 52.81 24.36 -46.92
N LEU A 496 52.17 23.79 -45.90
CA LEU A 496 51.27 24.52 -45.01
C LEU A 496 51.99 25.76 -44.48
N SER A 497 51.33 26.92 -44.48
CA SER A 497 51.89 28.09 -43.82
C SER A 497 52.05 27.78 -42.32
N PRO A 498 53.20 28.10 -41.68
CA PRO A 498 53.43 27.75 -40.27
C PRO A 498 52.35 28.28 -39.32
N ARG A 499 51.72 29.41 -39.67
CA ARG A 499 50.54 29.95 -39.01
C ARG A 499 49.36 28.96 -39.06
N LYS A 500 49.00 28.43 -40.24
CA LYS A 500 47.84 27.53 -40.39
C LYS A 500 48.01 26.26 -39.54
N SER A 501 49.21 25.68 -39.49
CA SER A 501 49.48 24.55 -38.58
C SER A 501 49.33 24.93 -37.10
N LEU A 502 49.78 26.12 -36.67
CA LEU A 502 49.56 26.58 -35.30
C LEU A 502 48.09 26.81 -34.97
N GLU A 503 47.30 27.33 -35.91
CA GLU A 503 45.86 27.56 -35.72
C GLU A 503 45.08 26.22 -35.67
N GLU A 504 45.46 25.22 -36.47
CA GLU A 504 44.90 23.86 -36.38
C GLU A 504 45.26 23.16 -35.06
N GLU A 505 46.50 23.30 -34.56
CA GLU A 505 46.90 22.79 -33.24
C GLU A 505 46.22 23.54 -32.09
N TYR A 506 46.11 24.87 -32.16
CA TYR A 506 45.40 25.69 -31.17
C TYR A 506 43.95 25.22 -31.00
N LEU A 507 43.21 25.10 -32.11
CA LEU A 507 41.81 24.65 -32.09
C LEU A 507 41.66 23.23 -31.53
N ALA A 508 42.63 22.33 -31.80
CA ALA A 508 42.63 20.99 -31.24
C ALA A 508 42.81 21.00 -29.71
N TYR A 509 43.72 21.83 -29.17
CA TYR A 509 43.91 21.97 -27.72
C TYR A 509 42.76 22.73 -27.04
N GLU A 510 42.22 23.78 -27.65
CA GLU A 510 41.04 24.51 -27.17
C GLU A 510 39.84 23.55 -27.06
N THR A 511 39.62 22.73 -28.10
CA THR A 511 38.57 21.69 -28.09
C THR A 511 38.77 20.68 -26.96
N LYS A 512 40.02 20.23 -26.69
CA LYS A 512 40.30 19.35 -25.54
C LYS A 512 39.91 20.01 -24.22
N ILE A 513 40.43 21.20 -23.95
CA ILE A 513 40.27 21.94 -22.69
C ILE A 513 38.78 22.20 -22.40
N ILE A 514 38.05 22.76 -23.38
CA ILE A 514 36.61 23.05 -23.25
C ILE A 514 35.81 21.75 -23.05
N THR A 515 36.17 20.66 -23.77
CA THR A 515 35.50 19.37 -23.59
C THR A 515 35.74 18.84 -22.17
N THR A 516 36.98 18.84 -21.67
CA THR A 516 37.31 18.40 -20.31
C THR A 516 36.55 19.22 -19.26
N PHE A 517 36.51 20.54 -19.38
CA PHE A 517 35.71 21.38 -18.48
C PHE A 517 34.22 20.98 -18.50
N SER A 518 33.63 20.70 -19.67
CA SER A 518 32.23 20.25 -19.75
C SER A 518 31.95 18.89 -19.06
N VAL A 519 32.96 17.99 -19.01
CA VAL A 519 32.90 16.73 -18.25
C VAL A 519 32.97 17.02 -16.75
N VAL A 520 33.90 17.89 -16.33
CA VAL A 520 34.07 18.33 -14.94
C VAL A 520 32.80 19.02 -14.44
N ASP A 521 32.19 19.91 -15.21
CA ASP A 521 30.92 20.58 -14.88
C ASP A 521 29.74 19.60 -14.78
N SER A 522 29.78 18.50 -15.55
CA SER A 522 28.79 17.43 -15.45
C SER A 522 28.95 16.59 -14.18
N MET A 523 30.19 16.42 -13.71
CA MET A 523 30.50 15.77 -12.44
C MET A 523 30.20 16.69 -11.24
N LYS A 524 30.56 17.98 -11.33
CA LYS A 524 30.34 19.00 -10.29
C LYS A 524 28.85 19.16 -9.97
N ARG A 525 27.98 19.11 -11.00
CA ARG A 525 26.51 19.11 -10.85
C ARG A 525 25.97 17.95 -10.00
N TYR A 526 26.56 16.75 -10.09
CA TYR A 526 26.19 15.61 -9.23
C TYR A 526 26.52 15.90 -7.76
N PHE A 527 27.75 16.32 -7.47
CA PHE A 527 28.20 16.57 -6.09
C PHE A 527 27.44 17.73 -5.43
N VAL A 528 27.12 18.80 -6.16
CA VAL A 528 26.26 19.89 -5.67
C VAL A 528 24.85 19.38 -5.34
N ALA A 529 24.28 18.48 -6.16
CA ALA A 529 22.97 17.88 -5.90
C ALA A 529 22.93 16.93 -4.67
N GLN A 530 24.09 16.46 -4.20
CA GLN A 530 24.23 15.63 -3.00
C GLN A 530 24.32 16.43 -1.69
N GLN A 531 24.81 17.67 -1.73
CA GLN A 531 25.02 18.49 -0.52
C GLN A 531 23.72 18.79 0.25
N GLY A 532 22.57 18.82 -0.44
CA GLY A 532 21.25 18.92 0.20
C GLY A 532 20.66 17.60 0.71
N LYS A 533 21.39 16.46 0.63
CA LYS A 533 20.83 15.11 0.86
C LYS A 533 21.68 14.18 1.72
N SER A 534 23.01 14.35 1.80
CA SER A 534 23.85 13.62 2.75
C SER A 534 25.12 14.39 3.12
N SER A 535 25.45 14.45 4.42
CA SER A 535 26.51 15.31 4.98
C SER A 535 27.95 14.81 4.77
N ARG A 536 28.20 13.95 3.78
CA ARG A 536 29.51 13.33 3.48
C ARG A 536 30.06 13.89 2.17
N ASN A 537 30.45 15.18 2.19
CA ASN A 537 31.37 15.71 1.18
C ASN A 537 32.73 15.04 1.37
N ASP A 538 33.32 14.55 0.28
CA ASP A 538 34.74 14.20 0.28
C ASP A 538 35.55 15.48 0.05
N GLU A 539 36.33 15.88 1.05
CA GLU A 539 37.10 17.13 1.06
C GLU A 539 38.14 17.13 -0.09
N HIS A 540 38.73 15.97 -0.40
CA HIS A 540 39.70 15.82 -1.49
C HIS A 540 39.07 15.96 -2.87
N VAL A 541 37.82 15.51 -3.05
CA VAL A 541 37.05 15.77 -4.28
C VAL A 541 36.81 17.28 -4.46
N SER A 542 36.56 18.02 -3.37
CA SER A 542 36.45 19.49 -3.42
C SER A 542 37.77 20.15 -3.80
N GLU A 543 38.89 19.75 -3.18
CA GLU A 543 40.23 20.25 -3.54
C GLU A 543 40.57 20.04 -5.02
N LEU A 544 40.16 18.90 -5.59
CA LEU A 544 40.37 18.57 -7.00
C LEU A 544 39.51 19.43 -7.93
N PHE A 545 38.24 19.68 -7.59
CA PHE A 545 37.40 20.65 -8.32
C PHE A 545 38.00 22.07 -8.24
N ASP A 546 38.39 22.54 -7.07
CA ASP A 546 38.96 23.88 -6.88
C ASP A 546 40.34 24.06 -7.54
N ALA A 547 41.10 22.97 -7.70
CA ALA A 547 42.34 22.97 -8.47
C ALA A 547 42.09 23.09 -9.98
N ILE A 548 41.08 22.39 -10.51
CA ILE A 548 40.69 22.51 -11.93
C ILE A 548 40.04 23.87 -12.21
N GLU A 549 39.27 24.43 -11.28
CA GLU A 549 38.68 25.77 -11.44
C GLU A 549 39.76 26.86 -11.53
N LYS A 550 40.90 26.71 -10.83
CA LYS A 550 42.07 27.59 -10.97
C LYS A 550 42.73 27.47 -12.36
N LEU A 551 42.82 26.27 -12.91
CA LEU A 551 43.28 26.07 -14.29
C LEU A 551 42.30 26.66 -15.31
N ARG A 552 40.98 26.65 -15.02
CA ARG A 552 39.98 27.34 -15.83
C ARG A 552 40.17 28.85 -15.79
N THR A 553 40.30 29.47 -14.61
CA THR A 553 40.49 30.93 -14.53
C THR A 553 41.81 31.40 -15.15
N GLN A 554 42.84 30.55 -15.18
CA GLN A 554 44.05 30.79 -15.98
C GLN A 554 43.74 30.76 -17.48
N PHE A 555 43.13 29.68 -17.99
CA PHE A 555 42.73 29.56 -19.39
C PHE A 555 41.82 30.72 -19.86
N ASP A 556 40.79 31.05 -19.08
CA ASP A 556 39.84 32.14 -19.36
C ASP A 556 40.49 33.54 -19.34
N SER A 557 41.71 33.67 -18.77
CA SER A 557 42.50 34.91 -18.79
C SER A 557 43.39 35.06 -20.03
N ILE A 558 43.53 34.00 -20.84
CA ILE A 558 44.32 34.02 -22.07
C ILE A 558 43.46 34.62 -23.19
N GLU A 559 43.88 35.77 -23.71
CA GLU A 559 43.21 36.42 -24.85
C GLU A 559 43.24 35.52 -26.10
N ARG A 560 42.07 35.04 -26.52
CA ARG A 560 41.90 34.18 -27.71
C ARG A 560 42.45 34.90 -28.96
N PRO A 561 43.40 34.30 -29.70
CA PRO A 561 44.03 34.95 -30.85
C PRO A 561 43.06 34.99 -32.04
N TYR A 562 43.31 35.91 -32.97
CA TYR A 562 42.60 35.95 -34.25
C TYR A 562 43.06 34.82 -35.17
N LEU A 563 42.16 33.88 -35.45
CA LEU A 563 42.40 32.71 -36.30
C LEU A 563 41.94 33.00 -37.74
N GLU A 564 42.87 32.95 -38.69
CA GLU A 564 42.58 33.11 -40.12
C GLU A 564 41.78 31.92 -40.67
N ILE A 565 41.94 30.71 -40.10
CA ILE A 565 41.18 29.51 -40.48
C ILE A 565 39.66 29.65 -40.21
N GLU A 566 39.28 30.35 -39.14
CA GLU A 566 37.87 30.60 -38.81
C GLU A 566 37.24 31.71 -39.66
N SER A 567 38.06 32.47 -40.39
CA SER A 567 37.62 33.65 -41.13
C SER A 567 37.25 33.31 -42.59
N PRO A 568 36.03 33.63 -43.06
CA PRO A 568 35.65 33.40 -44.45
C PRO A 568 36.49 34.28 -45.39
N GLY A 569 37.08 33.66 -46.42
CA GLY A 569 38.06 34.28 -47.33
C GLY A 569 37.65 35.66 -47.85
N GLY A 570 38.54 36.63 -47.64
CA GLY A 570 38.15 38.04 -47.56
C GLY A 570 37.72 38.74 -48.85
N LYS A 571 36.89 39.77 -48.67
CA LYS A 571 36.83 40.97 -49.53
C LYS A 571 36.87 42.20 -48.62
N ALA A 572 37.56 43.25 -49.07
CA ALA A 572 38.04 44.33 -48.22
C ALA A 572 36.94 45.24 -47.63
N GLU A 573 37.19 45.77 -46.42
CA GLU A 573 36.51 46.94 -45.87
C GLU A 573 37.06 48.25 -46.43
N VAL A 574 36.18 49.21 -46.76
CA VAL A 574 36.38 50.66 -46.54
C VAL A 574 34.99 51.35 -46.54
N PRO A 575 34.77 52.51 -45.87
CA PRO A 575 34.61 52.60 -44.42
C PRO A 575 33.24 53.19 -44.00
N ILE A 576 32.97 53.22 -42.69
CA ILE A 576 31.71 53.72 -42.10
C ILE A 576 31.66 55.26 -42.06
N SER A 577 30.56 55.86 -42.55
CA SER A 577 29.93 57.02 -41.88
C SER A 577 28.53 57.40 -42.41
N GLN A 578 27.57 57.49 -41.48
CA GLN A 578 26.37 58.34 -41.45
C GLN A 578 25.42 58.31 -42.69
N ARG A 579 24.12 58.00 -42.57
CA ARG A 579 23.15 58.86 -41.84
C ARG A 579 21.71 58.29 -41.85
N LYS A 580 20.98 58.45 -40.74
CA LYS A 580 19.50 58.39 -40.56
C LYS A 580 18.74 57.09 -40.84
N GLN A 581 18.28 56.47 -39.75
CA GLN A 581 16.86 56.10 -39.50
C GLN A 581 16.53 56.50 -38.04
N GLN A 582 15.32 56.86 -37.59
CA GLN A 582 14.04 57.15 -38.25
C GLN A 582 13.40 56.00 -39.07
N GLY A 583 12.46 55.19 -38.56
CA GLY A 583 11.94 55.05 -37.18
C GLY A 583 10.59 54.31 -37.09
N SER A 584 10.05 54.18 -35.86
CA SER A 584 8.69 53.69 -35.48
C SER A 584 8.50 52.16 -35.32
N THR A 585 7.78 51.64 -34.31
CA THR A 585 7.49 52.12 -32.93
C THR A 585 7.18 50.89 -32.06
N LEU A 586 7.81 50.79 -30.88
CA LEU A 586 7.25 50.09 -29.71
C LEU A 586 6.87 51.14 -28.66
N PRO A 587 5.76 50.96 -27.93
CA PRO A 587 5.55 51.64 -26.65
C PRO A 587 5.37 50.64 -25.50
N ALA A 588 6.29 50.68 -24.53
CA ALA A 588 6.08 50.16 -23.20
C ALA A 588 6.70 51.14 -22.20
N ALA A 589 5.89 51.79 -21.35
CA ALA A 589 6.28 52.32 -20.03
C ALA A 589 5.09 52.98 -19.29
N GLN A 590 4.71 52.34 -18.18
CA GLN A 590 4.53 52.91 -16.83
C GLN A 590 3.61 54.13 -16.55
N VAL A 591 2.62 53.84 -15.69
CA VAL A 591 2.30 54.51 -14.40
C VAL A 591 1.95 56.02 -14.39
N THR A 592 0.74 56.31 -13.88
CA THR A 592 0.49 57.44 -12.97
C THR A 592 -0.68 57.09 -12.04
N GLU A 593 -0.69 57.60 -10.81
CA GLU A 593 -1.79 57.48 -9.85
C GLU A 593 -2.75 58.67 -9.97
N GLU A 594 -4.04 58.49 -9.64
CA GLU A 594 -4.82 59.35 -8.71
C GLU A 594 -6.30 58.90 -8.61
N GLU A 595 -6.83 58.90 -7.38
CA GLU A 595 -8.28 58.85 -7.05
C GLU A 595 -8.83 60.30 -6.99
N PRO A 596 -10.16 60.62 -7.07
CA PRO A 596 -11.19 59.94 -6.25
C PRO A 596 -12.70 59.96 -6.71
N LYS A 597 -13.52 59.18 -5.98
CA LYS A 597 -14.92 59.44 -5.54
C LYS A 597 -16.07 59.72 -6.55
N SER A 598 -17.04 58.78 -6.52
CA SER A 598 -18.51 58.98 -6.37
C SER A 598 -19.32 59.59 -7.54
N ALA A 599 -20.63 59.33 -7.74
CA ALA A 599 -21.59 58.26 -7.36
C ALA A 599 -22.92 58.56 -8.13
N ALA A 600 -24.15 58.08 -7.86
CA ALA A 600 -24.74 57.22 -6.83
C ALA A 600 -26.09 56.61 -7.30
N ALA A 601 -26.53 55.53 -6.62
CA ALA A 601 -27.92 55.27 -6.20
C ALA A 601 -29.00 54.97 -7.29
N THR A 602 -30.08 54.17 -7.05
CA THR A 602 -30.54 53.19 -6.04
C THR A 602 -31.70 52.39 -6.70
N ARG A 603 -32.36 51.33 -6.20
CA ARG A 603 -32.53 50.61 -4.89
C ARG A 603 -32.89 49.13 -5.25
N ALA A 604 -33.27 48.13 -4.44
CA ALA A 604 -33.67 47.89 -3.03
C ALA A 604 -33.57 46.34 -2.79
N ASP A 605 -33.83 45.67 -1.66
CA ASP A 605 -33.79 45.81 -0.18
C ASP A 605 -34.27 44.39 0.29
N GLN A 606 -33.80 43.68 1.34
CA GLN A 606 -32.82 43.99 2.39
C GLN A 606 -32.04 42.73 2.88
N LEU A 607 -32.51 41.97 3.89
CA LEU A 607 -31.87 40.79 4.59
C LEU A 607 -32.98 40.02 5.42
N PRO A 608 -32.77 38.94 6.22
CA PRO A 608 -31.57 38.16 6.63
C PRO A 608 -31.67 36.61 6.35
N PRO A 609 -30.76 35.72 6.84
CA PRO A 609 -30.47 34.40 6.20
C PRO A 609 -30.85 33.13 7.00
N ASN A 610 -30.69 31.94 6.39
CA ASN A 610 -30.55 30.65 7.11
C ASN A 610 -29.87 29.54 6.25
N HIS A 611 -29.47 28.44 6.92
CA HIS A 611 -28.94 27.14 6.46
C HIS A 611 -27.48 27.01 5.98
N GLU A 612 -26.73 26.22 6.78
CA GLU A 612 -25.79 25.12 6.42
C GLU A 612 -24.65 25.41 5.41
N ALA A 613 -23.37 25.35 5.84
CA ALA A 613 -22.52 24.15 6.00
C ALA A 613 -21.81 23.78 4.66
N GLU A 614 -20.60 23.23 4.64
CA GLU A 614 -19.86 22.46 5.67
C GLU A 614 -18.33 22.63 5.51
N SER A 615 -17.55 22.08 6.45
CA SER A 615 -16.11 21.72 6.34
C SER A 615 -15.08 22.81 5.97
N ILE A 616 -14.26 23.21 6.96
CA ILE A 616 -12.77 23.13 6.95
C ILE A 616 -12.25 23.69 8.29
N GLU A 617 -11.47 22.87 9.02
CA GLU A 617 -10.36 23.23 9.95
C GLU A 617 -10.66 24.19 11.15
N LEU A 618 -9.98 24.12 12.31
CA LEU A 618 -8.86 23.29 12.77
C LEU A 618 -8.90 23.14 14.31
N GLU A 619 -7.88 22.50 14.87
CA GLU A 619 -7.50 22.43 16.29
C GLU A 619 -7.62 23.75 17.07
N SER A 620 -8.06 23.68 18.34
CA SER A 620 -7.35 24.34 19.47
C SER A 620 -7.86 23.86 20.83
N GLU A 621 -6.91 23.57 21.71
CA GLU A 621 -7.09 22.93 23.03
C GLU A 621 -7.31 23.96 24.17
N SER A 622 -7.64 23.46 25.35
CA SER A 622 -7.36 24.08 26.67
C SER A 622 -8.13 25.35 27.12
N GLY A 623 -9.27 25.10 27.76
CA GLY A 623 -9.31 25.17 29.23
C GLY A 623 -9.59 26.51 29.95
N LYS A 624 -10.65 26.49 30.78
CA LYS A 624 -10.64 27.13 32.10
C LYS A 624 -11.55 26.39 33.08
N LEU A 625 -11.10 26.34 34.33
CA LEU A 625 -11.54 25.45 35.40
C LEU A 625 -13.04 25.55 35.75
N ASP A 626 -13.60 24.40 36.15
CA ASP A 626 -14.23 24.09 37.45
C ASP A 626 -14.99 25.23 38.18
N GLN A 627 -16.15 24.96 38.80
CA GLN A 627 -16.22 23.98 39.88
C GLN A 627 -17.64 23.47 40.22
N ASP A 628 -17.67 22.20 40.64
CA ASP A 628 -18.66 21.47 41.46
C ASP A 628 -20.00 20.95 40.88
N LEU A 629 -20.20 19.65 41.20
CA LEU A 629 -21.43 18.89 41.48
C LEU A 629 -22.14 18.02 40.42
N SER A 630 -22.58 16.88 40.98
CA SER A 630 -23.52 15.86 40.50
C SER A 630 -23.06 14.85 39.44
N THR A 631 -23.24 13.58 39.81
CA THR A 631 -23.49 12.47 38.90
C THR A 631 -24.86 12.63 38.24
N GLU A 632 -24.94 12.26 36.98
CA GLU A 632 -26.18 12.06 36.21
C GLU A 632 -25.84 10.89 35.27
N GLU A 633 -25.92 9.64 35.73
CA GLU A 633 -27.16 8.87 35.90
C GLU A 633 -27.99 8.87 34.61
N VAL A 634 -27.61 7.99 33.69
CA VAL A 634 -28.42 7.67 32.50
C VAL A 634 -29.60 6.79 32.94
N GLY A 635 -30.64 7.43 33.48
CA GLY A 635 -31.88 6.78 33.88
C GLY A 635 -32.83 6.49 32.70
N GLY A 636 -34.02 5.96 33.00
CA GLY A 636 -35.14 5.94 32.05
C GLY A 636 -35.32 4.68 31.20
N TRP A 637 -35.14 3.49 31.78
CA TRP A 637 -35.82 2.26 31.32
C TRP A 637 -36.52 1.62 32.52
N ASP A 638 -37.50 2.35 33.05
CA ASP A 638 -38.28 1.94 34.21
C ASP A 638 -39.12 0.70 33.88
N PHE A 639 -39.04 -0.32 34.72
CA PHE A 639 -39.77 -1.59 34.56
C PHE A 639 -41.03 -1.68 35.44
N ASP A 640 -41.34 -0.59 36.16
CA ASP A 640 -42.33 -0.56 37.25
C ASP A 640 -43.78 -0.37 36.77
N ASP A 641 -44.00 0.05 35.51
CA ASP A 641 -45.35 0.29 34.99
C ASP A 641 -46.19 -1.00 34.79
N LEU A 642 -45.57 -2.19 34.77
CA LEU A 642 -46.30 -3.46 34.80
C LEU A 642 -46.91 -3.80 36.18
N GLU A 643 -46.46 -3.17 37.28
CA GLU A 643 -47.05 -3.42 38.60
C GLU A 643 -48.34 -2.60 38.82
N LYS A 644 -48.55 -1.51 38.07
CA LYS A 644 -49.78 -0.69 38.14
C LYS A 644 -50.98 -1.31 37.44
N GLU A 645 -50.83 -1.87 36.24
CA GLU A 645 -51.98 -2.45 35.51
C GLU A 645 -52.66 -3.60 36.28
N LEU A 646 -51.90 -4.34 37.10
CA LEU A 646 -52.45 -5.37 37.99
C LEU A 646 -53.23 -4.80 39.19
N LEU A 647 -52.88 -3.62 39.69
CA LEU A 647 -53.57 -2.97 40.81
C LEU A 647 -54.83 -2.22 40.37
N ASP A 648 -54.79 -1.55 39.22
CA ASP A 648 -55.95 -0.83 38.70
C ASP A 648 -57.07 -1.80 38.26
N ALA A 649 -56.71 -2.99 37.74
CA ALA A 649 -57.66 -4.05 37.39
C ALA A 649 -58.49 -4.55 38.59
N ASP A 650 -57.87 -4.73 39.77
CA ASP A 650 -58.56 -5.22 40.98
C ASP A 650 -59.45 -4.13 41.65
N SER A 651 -59.24 -2.86 41.28
CA SER A 651 -60.12 -1.74 41.66
C SER A 651 -61.43 -1.73 40.85
N ALA A 652 -61.37 -2.09 39.56
CA ALA A 652 -62.53 -2.08 38.66
C ALA A 652 -63.56 -3.17 38.96
N ALA A 653 -63.18 -4.21 39.72
CA ALA A 653 -64.04 -5.33 40.09
C ALA A 653 -64.97 -5.05 41.31
N LYS A 654 -64.99 -3.83 41.85
CA LYS A 654 -65.78 -3.48 43.06
C LYS A 654 -66.58 -2.17 42.92
N SER A 655 -67.47 -2.12 41.93
CA SER A 655 -68.58 -1.14 41.84
C SER A 655 -69.86 -1.77 41.27
#